data_AF-A0A964G1S0-F1
#
_entry.id   AF-A0A964G1S0-F1
#
_cell.length_a   1.000
_cell.length_b   1.000
_cell.length_c   1.000
_cell.angle_alpha   90.00
_cell.angle_beta   90.00
_cell.angle_gamma   90.00
#
_symmetry.space_group_name_H-M   'P 1'
#
loop_
_entity.id
_entity.type
_entity.pdbx_description
1 polymer ?
#
loop_
_entity_poly.entity_id
_entity_poly.type
_entity_poly.pdbx_seq_one_letter_code
_entity_poly.pdbx_strand_id
1 'polypeptide(L)'
;MLAGATVTLLNLGVQRLGWLQSWELGSFDSLVRLQPDAGRDPRLLIVGISEADIQALGRFPVSDGAIAQTLTKLQKYQPKVIGLDLYRDLPQPPGHEELLVKLKAPNVVAIAKMSDAESPGVPAPQGIPRDRIGFNDFVLDADGVVRRHLLSVSQANKTTVSSFSLQLALLYLKNSVQPTDSPVHPHQINWGKAEFVPLKSDSGGYANLDARGYQILLKYRSANNVARQVSMSQVLKGEIDPTWIKDKIVLIGTTAPSTRDVFLTPYSPVQKQTPKMPGVILHAQMLSQILSAVLEGRSLFWIWPQWAEILWNASWAVLGGVVAWRIVHPARAALVGGALLMGLLGISFAIFIEGGWVPLVSPALGLVVTGVGVSAYRKLYDAFHDCLTGLPNRDLFVECLGRAIAHNKGHHSYLFAVLFIDLDRFKVINDSLGHLVGDELLMAVVRRLRASIARADTVARVGGDDFAILARNVDLGNAIDLTDRIHQALIVPFDVRGQEVFVTASIGIAVGGEPTATTREQPEHLLRDAHTAMYRAKALGTGRYQVFNASMHDLALERLRLETDLRMALKRREFLLHYQPFVSLASGRIIGFEALVRWQHPQRGLISPVKFIPVAEETGAIVQLGEWVLEEACRQLRLWEEMFNFDRPLIMSVNLSGKQFAQPDLVDRIQAILAETGLSAESLKLEITESVVMDDVESAIGVLKQMKALNVKLGIDDFGTGYSSLSYLSRFPTDTLKVDKSFVGLMELGEGENVAIVRTIVTLAHALGMDVIAEGVETAAQLARLRAIGCEYGQGYFFAKPLPSDEATALMASEPQW
;
A
#
# COMPACT_ATOMS: atom_id res chain seq x y z
N MET A 1 -13.31 -10.28 2.31
CA MET A 1 -14.36 -11.26 2.67
C MET A 1 -13.91 -12.20 3.78
N LEU A 2 -12.81 -12.95 3.62
CA LEU A 2 -12.33 -13.90 4.64
C LEU A 2 -12.07 -13.23 6.00
N ALA A 3 -11.38 -12.08 6.02
CA ALA A 3 -11.18 -11.28 7.23
C ALA A 3 -12.49 -10.88 7.91
N GLY A 4 -13.51 -10.47 7.13
CA GLY A 4 -14.82 -10.13 7.67
C GLY A 4 -15.51 -11.32 8.33
N ALA A 5 -15.48 -12.49 7.69
CA ALA A 5 -16.04 -13.73 8.26
C ALA A 5 -15.33 -14.13 9.56
N THR A 6 -13.99 -14.05 9.61
CA THR A 6 -13.21 -14.34 10.82
C THR A 6 -13.56 -13.38 11.95
N VAL A 7 -13.63 -12.08 11.67
CA VAL A 7 -14.01 -11.07 12.68
C VAL A 7 -15.44 -11.29 13.17
N THR A 8 -16.40 -11.60 12.29
CA THR A 8 -17.77 -11.92 12.71
C THR A 8 -17.81 -13.13 13.64
N LEU A 9 -17.09 -14.22 13.34
CA LEU A 9 -17.02 -15.39 14.22
C LEU A 9 -16.44 -15.06 15.59
N LEU A 10 -15.34 -14.29 15.64
CA LEU A 10 -14.75 -13.83 16.89
C LEU A 10 -15.74 -12.96 17.68
N ASN A 11 -16.41 -12.03 17.01
CA ASN A 11 -17.36 -11.12 17.62
C ASN A 11 -18.56 -11.87 18.21
N LEU A 12 -19.06 -12.91 17.53
CA LEU A 12 -20.08 -13.81 18.06
C LEU A 12 -19.62 -14.56 19.31
N GLY A 13 -18.36 -14.99 19.36
CA GLY A 13 -17.77 -15.60 20.55
C GLY A 13 -17.75 -14.63 21.73
N VAL A 14 -17.27 -13.40 21.51
CA VAL A 14 -17.23 -12.33 22.52
C VAL A 14 -18.64 -11.95 23.00
N GLN A 15 -19.61 -11.90 22.07
CA GLN A 15 -21.02 -11.63 22.40
C GLN A 15 -21.61 -12.74 23.28
N ARG A 16 -21.38 -14.02 22.96
CA ARG A 16 -21.86 -15.16 23.78
C ARG A 16 -21.24 -15.21 25.18
N LEU A 17 -20.02 -14.71 25.34
CA LEU A 17 -19.37 -14.56 26.65
C LEU A 17 -19.92 -13.36 27.46
N GLY A 18 -20.80 -12.55 26.88
CA GLY A 18 -21.41 -11.39 27.53
C GLY A 18 -20.52 -10.16 27.64
N TRP A 19 -19.33 -10.16 27.03
CA TRP A 19 -18.37 -9.06 27.17
C TRP A 19 -18.83 -7.76 26.50
N LEU A 20 -19.71 -7.86 25.49
CA LEU A 20 -20.32 -6.69 24.83
C LEU A 20 -21.63 -6.24 25.49
N GLN A 21 -22.22 -7.04 26.38
CA GLN A 21 -23.58 -6.81 26.89
C GLN A 21 -23.71 -5.43 27.54
N SER A 22 -22.78 -5.02 28.42
CA SER A 22 -22.85 -3.72 29.09
C SER A 22 -22.80 -2.54 28.11
N TRP A 23 -22.07 -2.69 27.01
CA TRP A 23 -21.95 -1.66 25.98
C TRP A 23 -23.21 -1.61 25.11
N GLU A 24 -23.77 -2.76 24.75
CA GLU A 24 -25.04 -2.83 24.02
C GLU A 24 -26.18 -2.22 24.84
N LEU A 25 -26.29 -2.55 26.14
CA LEU A 25 -27.30 -1.98 27.03
C LEU A 25 -27.09 -0.47 27.28
N GLY A 26 -25.85 -0.01 27.34
CA GLY A 26 -25.55 1.42 27.38
C GLY A 26 -25.97 2.14 26.09
N SER A 27 -25.85 1.48 24.94
CA SER A 27 -26.34 2.01 23.67
C SER A 27 -27.88 2.02 23.61
N PHE A 28 -28.55 0.98 24.11
CA PHE A 28 -30.01 0.96 24.29
C PHE A 28 -30.48 2.16 25.09
N ASP A 29 -29.86 2.41 26.25
CA ASP A 29 -30.22 3.56 27.09
C ASP A 29 -30.04 4.89 26.39
N SER A 30 -28.98 5.02 25.60
CA SER A 30 -28.71 6.22 24.81
C SER A 30 -29.80 6.43 23.75
N LEU A 31 -30.22 5.37 23.05
CA LEU A 31 -31.31 5.45 22.08
C LEU A 31 -32.65 5.77 22.75
N VAL A 32 -32.94 5.23 23.94
CA VAL A 32 -34.13 5.58 24.75
C VAL A 32 -34.16 7.08 25.05
N ARG A 33 -33.02 7.67 25.46
CA ARG A 33 -32.93 9.12 25.76
C ARG A 33 -33.12 10.01 24.53
N LEU A 34 -32.84 9.50 23.34
CA LEU A 34 -33.00 10.21 22.08
C LEU A 34 -34.41 10.12 21.51
N GLN A 35 -35.29 9.27 22.08
CA GLN A 35 -36.67 9.16 21.61
C GLN A 35 -37.43 10.49 21.82
N PRO A 36 -38.33 10.86 20.88
CA PRO A 36 -39.21 12.00 21.05
C PRO A 36 -40.13 11.83 22.26
N ASP A 37 -40.43 12.93 22.96
CA ASP A 37 -41.36 12.92 24.10
C ASP A 37 -42.80 12.63 23.62
N ALA A 38 -43.38 11.51 24.04
CA ALA A 38 -44.76 11.14 23.69
C ALA A 38 -45.83 11.78 24.60
N GLY A 39 -45.42 12.67 25.52
CA GLY A 39 -46.30 13.40 26.43
C GLY A 39 -46.95 12.51 27.50
N ARG A 40 -47.70 13.18 28.41
CA ARG A 40 -48.39 12.52 29.53
C ARG A 40 -49.50 11.60 29.04
N ASP A 41 -49.62 10.43 29.65
CA ASP A 41 -50.78 9.55 29.44
C ASP A 41 -52.02 10.14 30.14
N PRO A 42 -53.07 10.54 29.39
CA PRO A 42 -54.24 11.17 29.97
C PRO A 42 -55.09 10.19 30.80
N ARG A 43 -54.87 8.87 30.68
CA ARG A 43 -55.59 7.83 31.41
C ARG A 43 -55.09 7.63 32.84
N LEU A 44 -53.92 8.20 33.16
CA LEU A 44 -53.20 7.97 34.41
C LEU A 44 -53.11 9.23 35.26
N LEU A 45 -53.31 9.07 36.56
CA LEU A 45 -53.04 10.07 37.60
C LEU A 45 -52.18 9.43 38.68
N ILE A 46 -51.10 10.10 39.07
CA ILE A 46 -50.25 9.70 40.19
C ILE A 46 -50.54 10.64 41.37
N VAL A 47 -50.94 10.05 42.49
CA VAL A 47 -51.00 10.69 43.79
C VAL A 47 -49.71 10.36 44.51
N GLY A 48 -48.74 11.28 44.42
CA GLY A 48 -47.42 11.12 45.01
C GLY A 48 -47.41 11.51 46.48
N ILE A 49 -46.77 10.69 47.31
CA ILE A 49 -46.35 11.06 48.66
C ILE A 49 -44.94 11.64 48.53
N SER A 50 -44.87 12.97 48.47
CA SER A 50 -43.63 13.73 48.35
C SER A 50 -42.96 13.96 49.72
N GLU A 51 -41.72 14.46 49.72
CA GLU A 51 -41.02 14.83 50.96
C GLU A 51 -41.82 15.87 51.78
N ALA A 52 -42.48 16.81 51.09
CA ALA A 52 -43.34 17.80 51.70
C ALA A 52 -44.58 17.17 52.35
N ASP A 53 -45.14 16.11 51.76
CA ASP A 53 -46.27 15.38 52.35
C ASP A 53 -45.82 14.62 53.61
N ILE A 54 -44.64 13.99 53.58
CA ILE A 54 -44.08 13.30 54.75
C ILE A 54 -43.87 14.28 55.91
N GLN A 55 -43.32 15.46 55.63
CA GLN A 55 -43.15 16.53 56.61
C GLN A 55 -44.50 17.06 57.13
N ALA A 56 -45.46 17.32 56.24
CA ALA A 56 -46.78 17.82 56.62
C ALA A 56 -47.59 16.82 57.46
N LEU A 57 -47.44 15.52 57.19
CA LEU A 57 -48.09 14.44 57.93
C LEU A 57 -47.31 14.03 59.20
N GLY A 58 -46.08 14.52 59.35
CA GLY A 58 -45.22 14.31 60.51
C GLY A 58 -44.63 12.91 60.66
N ARG A 59 -44.81 12.01 59.68
CA ARG A 59 -44.32 10.63 59.72
C ARG A 59 -44.33 9.91 58.37
N PHE A 60 -43.46 8.91 58.26
CA PHE A 60 -43.52 7.85 57.25
C PHE A 60 -43.18 6.50 57.91
N PRO A 61 -43.92 5.40 57.67
CA PRO A 61 -45.08 5.27 56.80
C PRO A 61 -46.29 6.14 57.20
N VAL A 62 -47.03 6.60 56.19
CA VAL A 62 -48.26 7.40 56.39
C VAL A 62 -49.33 6.57 57.12
N SER A 63 -50.14 7.20 57.98
CA SER A 63 -51.19 6.49 58.73
C SER A 63 -52.24 5.84 57.84
N ASP A 64 -52.78 4.73 58.33
CA ASP A 64 -53.86 4.01 57.64
C ASP A 64 -55.10 4.89 57.48
N GLY A 65 -55.41 5.73 58.48
CA GLY A 65 -56.48 6.72 58.40
C GLY A 65 -56.27 7.77 57.31
N ALA A 66 -55.04 8.26 57.13
CA ALA A 66 -54.76 9.20 56.04
C ALA A 66 -54.89 8.54 54.66
N ILE A 67 -54.46 7.28 54.51
CA ILE A 67 -54.67 6.52 53.26
C ILE A 67 -56.17 6.25 53.03
N ALA A 68 -56.91 5.86 54.06
CA ALA A 68 -58.36 5.62 53.97
C ALA A 68 -59.14 6.89 53.59
N GLN A 69 -58.75 8.05 54.12
CA GLN A 69 -59.31 9.35 53.74
C GLN A 69 -58.98 9.71 52.28
N THR A 70 -57.73 9.52 51.86
CA THR A 70 -57.32 9.72 50.46
C THR A 70 -58.13 8.83 49.52
N LEU A 71 -58.25 7.53 49.82
CA LEU A 71 -59.09 6.61 49.04
C LEU A 71 -60.55 7.07 48.99
N THR A 72 -61.11 7.49 50.12
CA THR A 72 -62.50 7.99 50.19
C THR A 72 -62.71 9.22 49.30
N LYS A 73 -61.79 10.17 49.34
CA LYS A 73 -61.87 11.39 48.51
C LYS A 73 -61.71 11.08 47.02
N LEU A 74 -60.80 10.19 46.66
CA LEU A 74 -60.63 9.76 45.27
C LEU A 74 -61.85 9.00 44.76
N GLN A 75 -62.38 8.06 45.54
CA GLN A 75 -63.55 7.25 45.18
C GLN A 75 -64.81 8.09 44.92
N LYS A 76 -64.97 9.24 45.60
CA LYS A 76 -66.05 10.20 45.34
C LYS A 76 -66.11 10.64 43.87
N TYR A 77 -64.97 10.70 43.20
CA TYR A 77 -64.84 11.13 41.81
C TYR A 77 -64.84 9.97 40.80
N GLN A 78 -65.23 8.76 41.22
CA GLN A 78 -65.45 7.60 40.34
C GLN A 78 -64.24 7.22 39.46
N PRO A 79 -63.06 6.95 40.04
CA PRO A 79 -61.95 6.36 39.30
C PRO A 79 -62.28 4.94 38.87
N LYS A 80 -61.83 4.56 37.67
CA LYS A 80 -62.07 3.23 37.14
C LYS A 80 -61.27 2.18 37.91
N VAL A 81 -60.03 2.49 38.24
CA VAL A 81 -59.14 1.66 39.07
C VAL A 81 -58.25 2.55 39.94
N ILE A 82 -58.00 2.13 41.18
CA ILE A 82 -57.02 2.73 42.08
C ILE A 82 -55.97 1.67 42.40
N GLY A 83 -54.71 1.97 42.14
CA GLY A 83 -53.57 1.17 42.58
C GLY A 83 -52.93 1.77 43.83
N LEU A 84 -52.73 0.96 44.86
CA LEU A 84 -51.99 1.33 46.06
C LEU A 84 -50.60 0.69 46.04
N ASP A 85 -49.60 1.46 45.64
CA ASP A 85 -48.17 1.10 45.65
C ASP A 85 -47.54 1.45 47.02
N LEU A 86 -48.11 0.87 48.08
CA LEU A 86 -47.64 1.01 49.46
C LEU A 86 -47.84 -0.31 50.20
N TYR A 87 -46.79 -0.82 50.84
CA TYR A 87 -46.90 -2.00 51.68
C TYR A 87 -47.76 -1.71 52.92
N ARG A 88 -48.74 -2.59 53.15
CA ARG A 88 -49.76 -2.49 54.22
C ARG A 88 -50.06 -3.85 54.84
N ASP A 89 -49.01 -4.65 55.01
CA ASP A 89 -49.03 -5.92 55.74
C ASP A 89 -49.20 -5.70 57.25
N LEU A 90 -48.58 -4.64 57.80
CA LEU A 90 -48.66 -4.26 59.20
C LEU A 90 -49.52 -3.00 59.42
N PRO A 91 -50.36 -2.95 60.48
CA PRO A 91 -51.15 -1.77 60.82
C PRO A 91 -50.32 -0.51 61.10
N GLN A 92 -50.75 0.64 60.56
CA GLN A 92 -50.13 1.96 60.78
C GLN A 92 -51.13 2.89 61.49
N PRO A 93 -51.32 2.79 62.81
CA PRO A 93 -52.39 3.49 63.54
C PRO A 93 -52.23 5.02 63.47
N PRO A 94 -53.32 5.82 63.51
CA PRO A 94 -54.72 5.40 63.63
C PRO A 94 -55.37 5.03 62.28
N GLY A 95 -56.53 4.36 62.32
CA GLY A 95 -57.41 4.16 61.15
C GLY A 95 -57.26 2.85 60.36
N HIS A 96 -56.73 1.78 60.98
CA HIS A 96 -56.50 0.51 60.29
C HIS A 96 -57.79 -0.16 59.79
N GLU A 97 -58.84 -0.21 60.62
CA GLU A 97 -60.13 -0.82 60.25
C GLU A 97 -60.80 -0.07 59.09
N GLU A 98 -60.74 1.26 59.10
CA GLU A 98 -61.24 2.10 58.00
C GLU A 98 -60.50 1.79 56.69
N LEU A 99 -59.18 1.62 56.74
CA LEU A 99 -58.38 1.26 55.57
C LEU A 99 -58.77 -0.12 55.03
N LEU A 100 -58.90 -1.14 55.88
CA LEU A 100 -59.30 -2.49 55.45
C LEU A 100 -60.66 -2.49 54.73
N VAL A 101 -61.61 -1.68 55.19
CA VAL A 101 -62.91 -1.51 54.50
C VAL A 101 -62.70 -0.89 53.12
N LYS A 102 -61.87 0.15 53.00
CA LYS A 102 -61.62 0.84 51.72
C LYS A 102 -60.84 -0.02 50.73
N LEU A 103 -59.89 -0.82 51.21
CA LEU A 103 -59.11 -1.76 50.40
C LEU A 103 -59.97 -2.88 49.78
N LYS A 104 -61.09 -3.24 50.41
CA LYS A 104 -62.03 -4.24 49.86
C LYS A 104 -62.84 -3.73 48.68
N ALA A 105 -62.83 -2.43 48.37
CA ALA A 105 -63.57 -1.85 47.24
C ALA A 105 -63.14 -2.46 45.89
N PRO A 106 -64.08 -2.79 44.99
CA PRO A 106 -63.81 -3.61 43.80
C PRO A 106 -62.84 -2.99 42.79
N ASN A 107 -62.62 -1.67 42.86
CA ASN A 107 -61.72 -0.92 42.01
C ASN A 107 -60.34 -0.66 42.65
N VAL A 108 -60.03 -1.22 43.83
CA VAL A 108 -58.74 -1.03 44.50
C VAL A 108 -57.86 -2.28 44.31
N VAL A 109 -56.61 -2.06 43.87
CA VAL A 109 -55.56 -3.08 43.73
C VAL A 109 -54.44 -2.75 44.70
N ALA A 110 -54.00 -3.74 45.48
CA ALA A 110 -52.91 -3.62 46.42
C ALA A 110 -51.66 -4.35 45.94
N ILE A 111 -50.50 -3.98 46.49
CA ILE A 111 -49.23 -4.64 46.21
C ILE A 111 -48.91 -5.76 47.20
N ALA A 112 -48.11 -6.72 46.74
CA ALA A 112 -47.34 -7.66 47.55
C ALA A 112 -45.90 -7.69 47.05
N LYS A 113 -44.96 -8.14 47.87
CA LYS A 113 -43.59 -8.48 47.44
C LYS A 113 -43.45 -9.99 47.43
N MET A 114 -42.95 -10.56 46.32
CA MET A 114 -42.71 -12.00 46.24
C MET A 114 -41.63 -12.42 47.25
N SER A 115 -41.78 -13.63 47.81
CA SER A 115 -40.73 -14.27 48.59
C SER A 115 -39.67 -14.85 47.65
N ASP A 116 -38.40 -14.58 47.92
CA ASP A 116 -37.27 -15.17 47.23
C ASP A 116 -36.32 -15.86 48.24
N ALA A 117 -35.17 -16.36 47.78
CA ALA A 117 -34.21 -17.07 48.63
C ALA A 117 -33.54 -16.15 49.68
N GLU A 118 -33.60 -14.83 49.50
CA GLU A 118 -32.89 -13.83 50.31
C GLU A 118 -33.84 -12.97 51.17
N SER A 119 -35.14 -12.94 50.84
CA SER A 119 -36.16 -12.09 51.48
C SER A 119 -37.48 -12.85 51.63
N PRO A 120 -38.11 -12.87 52.81
CA PRO A 120 -39.35 -13.61 53.07
C PRO A 120 -40.59 -13.04 52.34
N GLY A 121 -40.43 -12.01 51.50
CA GLY A 121 -41.53 -11.32 50.83
C GLY A 121 -42.35 -10.45 51.77
N VAL A 122 -43.35 -9.76 51.22
CA VAL A 122 -44.30 -8.93 51.98
C VAL A 122 -45.71 -9.27 51.49
N PRO A 123 -46.58 -9.86 52.32
CA PRO A 123 -47.91 -10.25 51.89
C PRO A 123 -48.79 -9.02 51.63
N ALA A 124 -49.82 -9.18 50.79
CA ALA A 124 -50.86 -8.18 50.63
C ALA A 124 -51.74 -8.07 51.90
N PRO A 125 -52.44 -6.94 52.10
CA PRO A 125 -53.40 -6.79 53.19
C PRO A 125 -54.47 -7.89 53.20
N GLN A 126 -54.90 -8.31 54.39
CA GLN A 126 -55.84 -9.41 54.56
C GLN A 126 -57.22 -9.11 53.94
N GLY A 127 -57.83 -10.12 53.30
CA GLY A 127 -59.20 -10.04 52.78
C GLY A 127 -59.34 -9.41 51.40
N ILE A 128 -58.22 -9.13 50.70
CA ILE A 128 -58.23 -8.73 49.29
C ILE A 128 -58.14 -9.98 48.39
N PRO A 129 -59.03 -10.14 47.39
CA PRO A 129 -58.95 -11.20 46.39
C PRO A 129 -57.65 -11.19 45.59
N ARG A 130 -57.19 -12.37 45.13
CA ARG A 130 -55.94 -12.52 44.36
C ARG A 130 -55.94 -11.75 43.04
N ASP A 131 -57.09 -11.58 42.39
CA ASP A 131 -57.25 -10.76 41.18
C ASP A 131 -57.25 -9.24 41.46
N ARG A 132 -56.96 -8.83 42.69
CA ARG A 132 -56.74 -7.43 43.10
C ARG A 132 -55.44 -7.26 43.88
N ILE A 133 -54.53 -8.23 43.72
CA ILE A 133 -53.18 -8.20 44.27
C ILE A 133 -52.22 -8.37 43.11
N GLY A 134 -51.21 -7.51 43.02
CA GLY A 134 -50.10 -7.69 42.09
C GLY A 134 -48.76 -7.53 42.77
N PHE A 135 -47.73 -8.22 42.27
CA PHE A 135 -46.39 -8.10 42.85
C PHE A 135 -45.71 -6.78 42.47
N ASN A 136 -44.87 -6.24 43.37
CA ASN A 136 -44.13 -4.99 43.22
C ASN A 136 -42.64 -5.19 42.86
N ASP A 137 -42.27 -6.39 42.44
CA ASP A 137 -40.88 -6.72 42.11
C ASP A 137 -40.48 -6.17 40.73
N PHE A 138 -39.42 -5.36 40.71
CA PHE A 138 -38.77 -4.88 39.51
C PHE A 138 -37.58 -5.76 39.14
N VAL A 139 -37.39 -6.01 37.85
CA VAL A 139 -36.25 -6.77 37.36
C VAL A 139 -35.09 -5.81 37.10
N LEU A 140 -34.01 -6.02 37.85
CA LEU A 140 -32.77 -5.27 37.71
C LEU A 140 -31.81 -6.00 36.76
N ASP A 141 -31.25 -5.28 35.81
CA ASP A 141 -30.11 -5.78 35.04
C ASP A 141 -28.84 -5.78 35.91
N ALA A 142 -27.75 -6.37 35.40
CA ALA A 142 -26.49 -6.50 36.14
C ALA A 142 -25.88 -5.15 36.59
N ASP A 143 -26.25 -4.06 35.92
CA ASP A 143 -25.87 -2.69 36.25
C ASP A 143 -26.89 -1.96 37.14
N GLY A 144 -27.91 -2.67 37.63
CA GLY A 144 -28.96 -2.15 38.51
C GLY A 144 -30.04 -1.33 37.81
N VAL A 145 -30.00 -1.22 36.48
CA VAL A 145 -30.97 -0.42 35.70
C VAL A 145 -32.21 -1.26 35.36
N VAL A 146 -33.39 -0.65 35.50
CA VAL A 146 -34.67 -1.27 35.13
C VAL A 146 -34.93 -1.06 33.64
N ARG A 147 -34.65 -2.07 32.81
CA ARG A 147 -34.98 -2.06 31.36
C ARG A 147 -36.13 -2.99 30.99
N ARG A 148 -36.54 -3.83 31.94
CA ARG A 148 -37.45 -4.95 31.71
C ARG A 148 -38.67 -4.84 32.60
N HIS A 149 -39.80 -5.28 32.06
CA HIS A 149 -41.05 -5.44 32.79
C HIS A 149 -41.37 -6.91 32.95
N LEU A 150 -41.36 -7.39 34.18
CA LEU A 150 -41.88 -8.70 34.55
C LEU A 150 -43.40 -8.60 34.64
N LEU A 151 -44.09 -9.17 33.65
CA LEU A 151 -45.54 -9.16 33.56
C LEU A 151 -46.15 -10.19 34.50
N SER A 152 -45.61 -11.41 34.51
CA SER A 152 -46.12 -12.49 35.35
C SER A 152 -45.06 -13.53 35.67
N VAL A 153 -45.29 -14.28 36.75
CA VAL A 153 -44.46 -15.42 37.16
C VAL A 153 -45.36 -16.60 37.45
N SER A 154 -45.03 -17.76 36.88
CA SER A 154 -45.67 -19.02 37.22
C SER A 154 -45.00 -19.62 38.45
N GLN A 155 -45.74 -19.74 39.54
CA GLN A 155 -45.26 -20.36 40.78
C GLN A 155 -45.26 -21.90 40.68
N ALA A 156 -44.55 -22.57 41.59
CA ALA A 156 -44.41 -24.03 41.63
C ALA A 156 -45.75 -24.79 41.69
N ASN A 157 -46.81 -24.14 42.16
CA ASN A 157 -48.19 -24.67 42.23
C ASN A 157 -49.00 -24.43 40.92
N LYS A 158 -48.36 -24.04 39.82
CA LYS A 158 -48.98 -23.66 38.53
C LYS A 158 -49.92 -22.45 38.59
N THR A 159 -49.91 -21.68 39.69
CA THR A 159 -50.64 -20.40 39.73
C THR A 159 -49.75 -19.29 39.16
N THR A 160 -50.31 -18.53 38.23
CA THR A 160 -49.64 -17.36 37.65
C THR A 160 -49.99 -16.14 38.49
N VAL A 161 -48.96 -15.46 38.99
CA VAL A 161 -49.12 -14.19 39.69
C VAL A 161 -48.72 -13.07 38.72
N SER A 162 -49.53 -12.02 38.66
CA SER A 162 -49.32 -10.86 37.80
C SER A 162 -48.60 -9.74 38.54
N SER A 163 -47.83 -8.92 37.81
CA SER A 163 -47.29 -7.69 38.37
C SER A 163 -48.39 -6.70 38.67
N PHE A 164 -48.10 -5.78 39.58
CA PHE A 164 -49.03 -4.71 39.97
C PHE A 164 -49.54 -3.90 38.78
N SER A 165 -48.65 -3.47 37.88
CA SER A 165 -49.02 -2.74 36.66
C SER A 165 -49.85 -3.59 35.68
N LEU A 166 -49.57 -4.89 35.52
CA LEU A 166 -50.42 -5.78 34.72
C LEU A 166 -51.81 -5.95 35.35
N GLN A 167 -51.90 -6.12 36.68
CA GLN A 167 -53.17 -6.30 37.36
C GLN A 167 -54.08 -5.07 37.25
N LEU A 168 -53.50 -3.86 37.31
CA LEU A 168 -54.19 -2.61 37.05
C LEU A 168 -54.72 -2.53 35.62
N ALA A 169 -53.91 -2.92 34.63
CA ALA A 169 -54.32 -2.95 33.23
C ALA A 169 -55.48 -3.93 32.99
N LEU A 170 -55.38 -5.15 33.55
CA LEU A 170 -56.41 -6.19 33.45
C LEU A 170 -57.74 -5.70 34.03
N LEU A 171 -57.71 -5.06 35.20
CA LEU A 171 -58.93 -4.55 35.84
C LEU A 171 -59.52 -3.36 35.08
N TYR A 172 -58.68 -2.46 34.54
CA TYR A 172 -59.10 -1.32 33.74
C TYR A 172 -59.73 -1.74 32.40
N LEU A 173 -59.23 -2.82 31.80
CA LEU A 173 -59.64 -3.32 30.48
C LEU A 173 -60.64 -4.48 30.55
N LYS A 174 -61.02 -4.95 31.75
CA LYS A 174 -61.84 -6.15 31.98
C LYS A 174 -63.10 -6.23 31.11
N ASN A 175 -63.74 -5.09 30.84
CA ASN A 175 -64.98 -5.00 30.07
C ASN A 175 -64.78 -4.57 28.60
N SER A 176 -63.53 -4.43 28.16
CA SER A 176 -63.18 -3.90 26.83
C SER A 176 -62.45 -4.94 25.97
N VAL A 177 -61.35 -5.50 26.47
CA VAL A 177 -60.51 -6.45 25.71
C VAL A 177 -59.86 -7.44 26.68
N GLN A 178 -59.92 -8.73 26.38
CA GLN A 178 -59.29 -9.79 27.19
C GLN A 178 -58.02 -10.33 26.50
N PRO A 179 -56.99 -10.71 27.27
CA PRO A 179 -55.81 -11.38 26.73
C PRO A 179 -56.14 -12.82 26.30
N THR A 180 -55.54 -13.27 25.20
CA THR A 180 -55.66 -14.61 24.64
C THR A 180 -54.29 -15.14 24.23
N ASP A 181 -54.04 -16.43 24.42
CA ASP A 181 -52.81 -17.05 23.94
C ASP A 181 -52.76 -17.04 22.41
N SER A 182 -51.58 -16.81 21.84
CA SER A 182 -51.40 -16.83 20.39
C SER A 182 -51.60 -18.25 19.85
N PRO A 183 -52.47 -18.46 18.83
CA PRO A 183 -52.70 -19.78 18.25
C PRO A 183 -51.49 -20.31 17.45
N VAL A 184 -50.57 -19.42 17.05
CA VAL A 184 -49.39 -19.73 16.23
C VAL A 184 -48.12 -19.85 17.08
N HIS A 185 -48.04 -19.13 18.20
CA HIS A 185 -46.86 -19.07 19.06
C HIS A 185 -47.23 -19.36 20.52
N PRO A 186 -46.96 -20.58 21.05
CA PRO A 186 -47.45 -21.05 22.36
C PRO A 186 -46.99 -20.24 23.59
N HIS A 187 -46.05 -19.32 23.42
CA HIS A 187 -45.48 -18.49 24.49
C HIS A 187 -45.77 -16.99 24.30
N GLN A 188 -46.56 -16.63 23.30
CA GLN A 188 -46.92 -15.26 22.98
C GLN A 188 -48.34 -14.96 23.48
N ILE A 189 -48.54 -13.78 24.08
CA ILE A 189 -49.85 -13.33 24.53
C ILE A 189 -50.33 -12.25 23.57
N ASN A 190 -51.52 -12.44 23.01
CA ASN A 190 -52.20 -11.45 22.19
C ASN A 190 -53.24 -10.73 23.05
N TRP A 191 -53.20 -9.40 23.07
CA TRP A 191 -54.19 -8.61 23.80
C TRP A 191 -54.75 -7.50 22.90
N GLY A 192 -55.92 -7.75 22.33
CA GLY A 192 -56.45 -6.93 21.25
C GLY A 192 -55.61 -7.06 20.00
N LYS A 193 -55.04 -5.95 19.52
CA LYS A 193 -54.07 -5.93 18.41
C LYS A 193 -52.62 -5.99 18.87
N ALA A 194 -52.37 -5.94 20.17
CA ALA A 194 -51.02 -5.94 20.72
C ALA A 194 -50.48 -7.37 20.84
N GLU A 195 -49.25 -7.54 20.37
CA GLU A 195 -48.49 -8.78 20.49
C GLU A 195 -47.43 -8.62 21.56
N PHE A 196 -47.60 -9.33 22.67
CA PHE A 196 -46.59 -9.42 23.71
C PHE A 196 -45.71 -10.62 23.40
N VAL A 197 -44.43 -10.38 23.08
CA VAL A 197 -43.45 -11.44 22.80
C VAL A 197 -42.48 -11.51 23.98
N PRO A 198 -42.29 -12.68 24.62
CA PRO A 198 -41.41 -12.79 25.77
C PRO A 198 -39.94 -12.70 25.36
N LEU A 199 -39.12 -12.11 26.23
CA LEU A 199 -37.67 -12.08 26.05
C LEU A 199 -37.06 -13.48 26.19
N LYS A 200 -36.06 -13.77 25.37
CA LYS A 200 -35.22 -14.97 25.44
C LYS A 200 -33.87 -14.63 26.06
N SER A 201 -33.10 -15.66 26.42
CA SER A 201 -31.75 -15.54 27.02
C SER A 201 -30.80 -14.67 26.20
N ASP A 202 -30.97 -14.63 24.87
CA ASP A 202 -30.08 -14.04 23.87
C ASP A 202 -30.71 -12.85 23.11
N SER A 203 -31.80 -12.28 23.62
CA SER A 203 -32.54 -11.22 22.93
C SER A 203 -31.78 -9.88 22.95
N GLY A 204 -31.62 -9.21 21.79
CA GLY A 204 -31.30 -7.78 21.72
C GLY A 204 -30.06 -7.39 22.53
N GLY A 205 -28.93 -8.06 22.33
CA GLY A 205 -27.68 -7.73 23.02
C GLY A 205 -27.51 -8.30 24.43
N TYR A 206 -28.51 -8.99 24.99
CA TYR A 206 -28.30 -9.85 26.15
C TYR A 206 -27.59 -11.15 25.73
N ALA A 207 -26.64 -11.63 26.54
CA ALA A 207 -25.95 -12.90 26.30
C ALA A 207 -26.46 -14.04 27.19
N ASN A 208 -26.80 -13.71 28.44
CA ASN A 208 -27.28 -14.68 29.43
C ASN A 208 -28.36 -14.04 30.33
N LEU A 209 -29.48 -13.65 29.71
CA LEU A 209 -30.61 -13.05 30.42
C LEU A 209 -31.27 -14.07 31.37
N ASP A 210 -31.57 -13.65 32.61
CA ASP A 210 -32.55 -14.35 33.44
C ASP A 210 -33.96 -14.14 32.85
N ALA A 211 -34.36 -15.06 31.99
CA ALA A 211 -35.64 -15.06 31.28
C ALA A 211 -36.76 -15.77 32.06
N ARG A 212 -36.65 -15.91 33.39
CA ARG A 212 -37.72 -16.49 34.21
C ARG A 212 -38.97 -15.61 34.23
N GLY A 213 -40.14 -16.23 34.15
CA GLY A 213 -41.42 -15.54 34.05
C GLY A 213 -41.61 -14.87 32.68
N TYR A 214 -42.68 -14.09 32.57
CA TYR A 214 -43.04 -13.41 31.33
C TYR A 214 -42.47 -12.00 31.35
N GLN A 215 -41.39 -11.76 30.60
CA GLN A 215 -40.69 -10.46 30.59
C GLN A 215 -40.71 -9.81 29.21
N ILE A 216 -40.87 -8.49 29.18
CA ILE A 216 -40.76 -7.65 27.97
C ILE A 216 -39.82 -6.46 28.21
N LEU A 217 -39.29 -5.86 27.15
CA LEU A 217 -38.53 -4.60 27.25
C LEU A 217 -39.45 -3.41 27.52
N LEU A 218 -38.95 -2.48 28.32
CA LEU A 218 -39.62 -1.22 28.65
C LEU A 218 -39.37 -0.17 27.58
N LYS A 219 -40.46 0.36 27.03
CA LYS A 219 -40.50 1.53 26.15
C LYS A 219 -40.89 2.74 26.97
N TYR A 220 -39.88 3.45 27.48
CA TYR A 220 -40.07 4.66 28.27
C TYR A 220 -40.76 5.74 27.44
N ARG A 221 -41.91 6.24 27.92
CA ARG A 221 -42.81 7.09 27.14
C ARG A 221 -42.35 8.54 27.01
N SER A 222 -41.95 9.14 28.12
CA SER A 222 -41.78 10.60 28.21
C SER A 222 -40.54 10.94 29.02
N ALA A 223 -39.82 11.92 28.50
CA ALA A 223 -38.75 12.58 29.22
C ALA A 223 -39.31 13.40 30.39
N ASN A 224 -40.39 14.17 30.19
CA ASN A 224 -40.73 15.22 31.15
C ASN A 224 -41.86 14.87 32.13
N ASN A 225 -42.77 13.94 31.82
CA ASN A 225 -43.71 13.37 32.81
C ASN A 225 -44.57 12.23 32.22
N VAL A 226 -44.65 11.07 32.88
CA VAL A 226 -45.41 9.89 32.40
C VAL A 226 -46.92 10.11 32.50
N ALA A 227 -47.35 10.72 33.59
CA ALA A 227 -48.74 10.92 33.96
C ALA A 227 -48.87 12.26 34.68
N ARG A 228 -50.10 12.73 34.89
CA ARG A 228 -50.30 13.88 35.77
C ARG A 228 -49.95 13.48 37.21
N GLN A 229 -49.26 14.34 37.93
CA GLN A 229 -48.90 14.11 39.34
C GLN A 229 -49.58 15.16 40.23
N VAL A 230 -50.12 14.72 41.36
CA VAL A 230 -50.69 15.54 42.43
C VAL A 230 -50.17 15.03 43.76
N SER A 231 -50.03 15.90 44.76
CA SER A 231 -49.56 15.47 46.08
C SER A 231 -50.69 14.86 46.91
N MET A 232 -50.37 13.95 47.83
CA MET A 232 -51.36 13.39 48.75
C MET A 232 -52.03 14.48 49.60
N SER A 233 -51.29 15.52 50.01
CA SER A 233 -51.85 16.65 50.74
C SER A 233 -52.89 17.43 49.94
N GLN A 234 -52.71 17.59 48.62
CA GLN A 234 -53.71 18.22 47.75
C GLN A 234 -55.01 17.42 47.72
N VAL A 235 -54.92 16.08 47.65
CA VAL A 235 -56.10 15.20 47.74
C VAL A 235 -56.80 15.39 49.09
N LEU A 236 -56.03 15.36 50.18
CA LEU A 236 -56.54 15.51 51.54
C LEU A 236 -57.13 16.90 51.82
N LYS A 237 -56.72 17.95 51.10
CA LYS A 237 -57.37 19.28 51.17
C LYS A 237 -58.57 19.41 50.23
N GLY A 238 -58.71 18.52 49.25
CA GLY A 238 -59.75 18.60 48.22
C GLY A 238 -59.40 19.55 47.06
N GLU A 239 -58.13 19.91 46.92
CA GLU A 239 -57.59 20.83 45.91
C GLU A 239 -57.28 20.08 44.60
N ILE A 240 -58.23 19.30 44.08
CA ILE A 240 -58.03 18.49 42.85
C ILE A 240 -59.25 18.59 41.95
N ASP A 241 -58.98 18.75 40.66
CA ASP A 241 -59.99 18.72 39.61
C ASP A 241 -60.55 17.29 39.41
N PRO A 242 -61.89 17.08 39.56
CA PRO A 242 -62.53 15.78 39.39
C PRO A 242 -62.28 15.12 38.02
N THR A 243 -62.06 15.92 36.97
CA THR A 243 -61.81 15.41 35.62
C THR A 243 -60.48 14.66 35.51
N TRP A 244 -59.58 14.81 36.48
CA TRP A 244 -58.31 14.09 36.51
C TRP A 244 -58.47 12.68 37.09
N ILE A 245 -59.59 12.38 37.74
CA ILE A 245 -59.84 11.12 38.45
C ILE A 245 -60.90 10.27 37.75
N LYS A 246 -61.97 10.91 37.27
CA LYS A 246 -63.12 10.21 36.68
C LYS A 246 -62.69 9.31 35.51
N ASP A 247 -63.13 8.05 35.54
CA ASP A 247 -62.88 7.02 34.52
C ASP A 247 -61.39 6.71 34.24
N LYS A 248 -60.49 7.15 35.12
CA LYS A 248 -59.03 7.01 35.00
C LYS A 248 -58.47 6.01 35.99
N ILE A 249 -57.20 5.65 35.80
CA ILE A 249 -56.42 4.88 36.76
C ILE A 249 -55.67 5.86 37.67
N VAL A 250 -55.84 5.69 38.98
CA VAL A 250 -55.14 6.49 39.99
C VAL A 250 -54.12 5.62 40.71
N LEU A 251 -52.85 5.95 40.60
CA LEU A 251 -51.75 5.31 41.31
C LEU A 251 -51.42 6.12 42.56
N ILE A 252 -51.37 5.49 43.72
CA ILE A 252 -50.98 6.11 44.98
C ILE A 252 -49.67 5.46 45.42
N GLY A 253 -48.62 6.26 45.60
CA GLY A 253 -47.32 5.72 46.00
C GLY A 253 -46.35 6.83 46.40
N THR A 254 -45.16 6.44 46.83
CA THR A 254 -44.14 7.40 47.24
C THR A 254 -43.40 7.99 46.04
N THR A 255 -43.19 9.31 46.07
CA THR A 255 -42.29 10.03 45.16
C THR A 255 -41.12 10.68 45.92
N ALA A 256 -41.05 10.44 47.23
CA ALA A 256 -40.08 11.01 48.14
C ALA A 256 -38.74 10.24 48.08
N PRO A 257 -37.62 10.90 47.75
CA PRO A 257 -36.32 10.24 47.67
C PRO A 257 -35.87 9.56 48.97
N SER A 258 -36.33 10.03 50.14
CA SER A 258 -35.98 9.47 51.46
C SER A 258 -36.51 8.05 51.70
N THR A 259 -37.56 7.64 50.98
CA THR A 259 -38.25 6.36 51.18
C THR A 259 -37.54 5.14 50.56
N ARG A 260 -36.41 5.36 49.88
CA ARG A 260 -35.60 4.34 49.16
C ARG A 260 -36.35 3.54 48.08
N ASP A 261 -37.59 3.90 47.75
CA ASP A 261 -38.38 3.32 46.66
C ASP A 261 -38.05 4.01 45.32
N VAL A 262 -36.76 3.98 44.95
CA VAL A 262 -36.22 4.69 43.80
C VAL A 262 -35.23 3.80 43.06
N PHE A 263 -35.42 3.65 41.76
CA PHE A 263 -34.67 2.70 40.93
C PHE A 263 -33.88 3.43 39.83
N LEU A 264 -32.75 2.84 39.43
CA LEU A 264 -32.00 3.32 38.27
C LEU A 264 -32.75 2.96 36.99
N THR A 265 -32.77 3.89 36.05
CA THR A 265 -33.52 3.80 34.80
C THR A 265 -32.67 4.36 33.65
N PRO A 266 -32.96 3.97 32.39
CA PRO A 266 -32.28 4.54 31.23
C PRO A 266 -32.38 6.06 31.16
N TYR A 267 -33.43 6.65 31.74
CA TYR A 267 -33.71 8.09 31.71
C TYR A 267 -34.55 8.54 32.92
N SER A 268 -34.35 9.78 33.39
CA SER A 268 -35.14 10.41 34.47
C SER A 268 -35.49 11.86 34.13
N PRO A 269 -36.74 12.29 34.40
CA PRO A 269 -37.17 13.69 34.23
C PRO A 269 -36.37 14.68 35.08
N VAL A 270 -35.81 14.20 36.20
CA VAL A 270 -35.26 15.06 37.25
C VAL A 270 -33.73 14.99 37.30
N GLN A 271 -33.13 13.82 37.06
CA GLN A 271 -31.69 13.59 37.27
C GLN A 271 -30.99 13.22 35.96
N LYS A 272 -29.95 13.99 35.57
CA LYS A 272 -29.19 13.77 34.32
C LYS A 272 -28.01 12.78 34.46
N GLN A 273 -27.32 12.76 35.60
CA GLN A 273 -26.09 11.96 35.76
C GLN A 273 -26.36 10.51 36.18
N THR A 274 -27.31 10.28 37.09
CA THR A 274 -27.75 8.94 37.53
C THR A 274 -29.27 8.90 37.50
N PRO A 275 -29.88 8.63 36.32
CA PRO A 275 -31.30 8.81 36.16
C PRO A 275 -32.10 7.83 37.01
N LYS A 276 -32.74 8.37 38.05
CA LYS A 276 -33.51 7.63 39.03
C LYS A 276 -35.01 7.94 38.92
N MET A 277 -35.85 6.93 39.15
CA MET A 277 -37.30 7.06 39.08
C MET A 277 -37.96 6.38 40.29
N PRO A 278 -38.92 7.05 40.97
CA PRO A 278 -39.75 6.41 42.00
C PRO A 278 -40.51 5.19 41.48
N GLY A 279 -40.70 4.18 42.32
CA GLY A 279 -41.41 2.92 41.98
C GLY A 279 -42.79 3.17 41.37
N VAL A 280 -43.58 4.05 41.98
CA VAL A 280 -44.92 4.41 41.49
C VAL A 280 -44.93 5.00 40.07
N ILE A 281 -43.88 5.74 39.70
CA ILE A 281 -43.73 6.32 38.36
C ILE A 281 -43.31 5.23 37.37
N LEU A 282 -42.48 4.26 37.78
CA LEU A 282 -42.15 3.10 36.95
C LEU A 282 -43.36 2.22 36.66
N HIS A 283 -44.23 1.98 37.66
CA HIS A 283 -45.51 1.32 37.42
C HIS A 283 -46.40 2.08 36.45
N ALA A 284 -46.39 3.41 36.51
CA ALA A 284 -47.10 4.24 35.54
C ALA A 284 -46.51 4.08 34.11
N GLN A 285 -45.18 3.95 33.95
CA GLN A 285 -44.55 3.68 32.64
C GLN A 285 -45.01 2.33 32.09
N MET A 286 -44.87 1.28 32.91
CA MET A 286 -45.29 -0.09 32.58
C MET A 286 -46.76 -0.17 32.18
N LEU A 287 -47.62 0.46 32.98
CA LEU A 287 -49.05 0.52 32.74
C LEU A 287 -49.38 1.31 31.47
N SER A 288 -48.75 2.46 31.25
CA SER A 288 -48.93 3.26 30.04
C SER A 288 -48.51 2.49 28.79
N GLN A 289 -47.42 1.73 28.84
CA GLN A 289 -46.97 0.87 27.76
C GLN A 289 -48.02 -0.19 27.42
N ILE A 290 -48.53 -0.92 28.42
CA ILE A 290 -49.58 -1.93 28.21
C ILE A 290 -50.82 -1.29 27.58
N LEU A 291 -51.34 -0.21 28.17
CA LEU A 291 -52.56 0.45 27.68
C LEU A 291 -52.39 1.01 26.27
N SER A 292 -51.24 1.62 25.96
CA SER A 292 -50.98 2.16 24.63
C SER A 292 -50.83 1.05 23.59
N ALA A 293 -50.23 -0.09 23.96
CA ALA A 293 -50.18 -1.24 23.07
C ALA A 293 -51.60 -1.77 22.78
N VAL A 294 -52.38 -2.04 23.82
CA VAL A 294 -53.70 -2.70 23.70
C VAL A 294 -54.76 -1.79 23.07
N LEU A 295 -54.83 -0.52 23.47
CA LEU A 295 -55.90 0.41 23.04
C LEU A 295 -55.54 1.20 21.78
N GLU A 296 -54.28 1.58 21.61
CA GLU A 296 -53.83 2.42 20.49
C GLU A 296 -53.09 1.62 19.41
N GLY A 297 -52.78 0.34 19.67
CA GLY A 297 -52.00 -0.49 18.74
C GLY A 297 -50.54 -0.08 18.62
N ARG A 298 -49.97 0.61 19.63
CA ARG A 298 -48.54 0.97 19.61
C ARG A 298 -47.67 -0.28 19.69
N SER A 299 -46.66 -0.38 18.84
CA SER A 299 -45.73 -1.50 18.85
C SER A 299 -44.93 -1.57 20.16
N LEU A 300 -44.86 -2.78 20.72
CA LEU A 300 -43.88 -3.15 21.73
C LEU A 300 -42.52 -3.38 21.06
N PHE A 301 -41.47 -3.50 21.88
CA PHE A 301 -40.16 -3.82 21.33
C PHE A 301 -40.16 -5.20 20.65
N TRP A 302 -39.78 -5.24 19.39
CA TRP A 302 -39.46 -6.47 18.67
C TRP A 302 -37.95 -6.59 18.49
N ILE A 303 -37.48 -7.83 18.42
CA ILE A 303 -36.06 -8.17 18.39
C ILE A 303 -35.84 -9.13 17.22
N TRP A 304 -34.73 -8.96 16.52
CA TRP A 304 -34.40 -9.84 15.41
C TRP A 304 -34.07 -11.27 15.87
N PRO A 305 -34.38 -12.27 15.05
CA PRO A 305 -33.87 -13.61 15.29
C PRO A 305 -32.34 -13.61 15.16
N GLN A 306 -31.68 -14.52 15.88
CA GLN A 306 -30.22 -14.58 15.95
C GLN A 306 -29.52 -14.64 14.58
N TRP A 307 -30.10 -15.33 13.60
CA TRP A 307 -29.52 -15.39 12.24
C TRP A 307 -29.48 -14.02 11.55
N ALA A 308 -30.48 -13.16 11.79
CA ALA A 308 -30.54 -11.83 11.22
C ALA A 308 -29.52 -10.90 11.90
N GLU A 309 -29.32 -11.03 13.21
CA GLU A 309 -28.24 -10.32 13.92
C GLU A 309 -26.84 -10.73 13.43
N ILE A 310 -26.64 -12.02 13.13
CA ILE A 310 -25.39 -12.52 12.54
C ILE A 310 -25.14 -11.87 11.18
N LEU A 311 -26.15 -11.83 10.31
CA LEU A 311 -26.04 -11.20 8.99
C LEU A 311 -25.80 -9.68 9.09
N TRP A 312 -26.46 -9.04 10.06
CA TRP A 312 -26.25 -7.62 10.36
C TRP A 312 -24.79 -7.35 10.72
N ASN A 313 -24.22 -8.11 11.66
CA ASN A 313 -22.82 -8.01 12.05
C ASN A 313 -21.85 -8.30 10.88
N ALA A 314 -22.11 -9.37 10.13
CA ALA A 314 -21.30 -9.76 8.97
C ALA A 314 -21.26 -8.67 7.89
N SER A 315 -22.39 -8.03 7.61
CA SER A 315 -22.49 -6.99 6.59
C SER A 315 -21.59 -5.79 6.90
N TRP A 316 -21.59 -5.34 8.16
CA TRP A 316 -20.76 -4.22 8.60
C TRP A 316 -19.26 -4.58 8.67
N ALA A 317 -18.93 -5.80 9.08
CA ALA A 317 -17.56 -6.31 9.04
C ALA A 317 -17.00 -6.36 7.60
N VAL A 318 -17.79 -6.87 6.65
CA VAL A 318 -17.42 -6.88 5.23
C VAL A 318 -17.24 -5.47 4.69
N LEU A 319 -18.13 -4.53 5.03
CA LEU A 319 -18.02 -3.13 4.62
C LEU A 319 -16.70 -2.50 5.09
N GLY A 320 -16.32 -2.72 6.35
CA GLY A 320 -15.05 -2.24 6.91
C GLY A 320 -13.83 -2.75 6.12
N GLY A 321 -13.84 -4.05 5.76
CA GLY A 321 -12.81 -4.64 4.92
C GLY A 321 -12.78 -4.07 3.49
N VAL A 322 -13.95 -3.82 2.88
CA VAL A 322 -14.04 -3.23 1.53
C VAL A 322 -13.51 -1.80 1.51
N VAL A 323 -13.85 -0.98 2.50
CA VAL A 323 -13.33 0.39 2.63
C VAL A 323 -11.82 0.39 2.79
N ALA A 324 -11.30 -0.44 3.69
CA ALA A 324 -9.86 -0.57 3.89
C ALA A 324 -9.12 -1.03 2.63
N TRP A 325 -9.71 -1.93 1.85
CA TRP A 325 -9.14 -2.41 0.59
C TRP A 325 -9.16 -1.35 -0.51
N ARG A 326 -10.30 -0.67 -0.71
CA ARG A 326 -10.50 0.29 -1.80
C ARG A 326 -9.83 1.64 -1.56
N ILE A 327 -9.73 2.07 -0.31
CA ILE A 327 -9.22 3.40 0.04
C ILE A 327 -7.79 3.27 0.57
N VAL A 328 -6.83 3.69 -0.24
CA VAL A 328 -5.40 3.58 0.10
C VAL A 328 -5.00 4.58 1.20
N HIS A 329 -5.52 5.82 1.11
CA HIS A 329 -5.13 6.89 2.00
C HIS A 329 -5.78 6.76 3.39
N PRO A 330 -5.00 6.67 4.50
CA PRO A 330 -5.53 6.34 5.82
C PRO A 330 -6.55 7.36 6.33
N ALA A 331 -6.32 8.65 6.10
CA ALA A 331 -7.27 9.70 6.50
C ALA A 331 -8.62 9.61 5.77
N ARG A 332 -8.62 9.25 4.47
CA ARG A 332 -9.86 9.07 3.71
C ARG A 332 -10.61 7.81 4.14
N ALA A 333 -9.86 6.73 4.43
CA ALA A 333 -10.44 5.51 4.96
C ALA A 333 -11.08 5.75 6.34
N ALA A 334 -10.43 6.52 7.21
CA ALA A 334 -10.99 6.92 8.51
C ALA A 334 -12.24 7.79 8.36
N LEU A 335 -12.26 8.75 7.44
CA LEU A 335 -13.42 9.59 7.19
C LEU A 335 -14.63 8.79 6.68
N VAL A 336 -14.42 7.90 5.70
CA VAL A 336 -15.48 7.01 5.20
C VAL A 336 -15.92 6.03 6.29
N GLY A 337 -14.99 5.47 7.06
CA GLY A 337 -15.30 4.61 8.22
C GLY A 337 -16.16 5.33 9.26
N GLY A 338 -15.84 6.60 9.56
CA GLY A 338 -16.65 7.44 10.45
C GLY A 338 -18.06 7.71 9.91
N ALA A 339 -18.18 8.02 8.61
CA ALA A 339 -19.48 8.19 7.96
C ALA A 339 -20.33 6.91 8.01
N LEU A 340 -19.70 5.74 7.84
CA LEU A 340 -20.37 4.44 7.96
C LEU A 340 -20.84 4.15 9.39
N LEU A 341 -20.06 4.49 10.41
CA LEU A 341 -20.48 4.37 11.81
C LEU A 341 -21.66 5.29 12.13
N MET A 342 -21.67 6.52 11.60
CA MET A 342 -22.83 7.40 11.72
C MET A 342 -24.05 6.85 10.99
N GLY A 343 -23.85 6.24 9.81
CA GLY A 343 -24.91 5.54 9.08
C GLY A 343 -25.49 4.36 9.85
N LEU A 344 -24.62 3.53 10.47
CA LEU A 344 -25.03 2.44 11.36
C LEU A 344 -25.88 2.96 12.51
N LEU A 345 -25.42 4.00 13.22
CA LEU A 345 -26.18 4.63 14.29
C LEU A 345 -27.54 5.16 13.80
N GLY A 346 -27.57 5.82 12.64
CA GLY A 346 -28.80 6.35 12.05
C GLY A 346 -29.80 5.25 11.68
N ILE A 347 -29.35 4.15 11.07
CA ILE A 347 -30.20 3.02 10.71
C ILE A 347 -30.72 2.33 11.97
N SER A 348 -29.85 2.06 12.95
CA SER A 348 -30.25 1.46 14.23
C SER A 348 -31.25 2.36 14.98
N PHE A 349 -31.07 3.68 14.97
CA PHE A 349 -32.01 4.61 15.58
C PHE A 349 -33.37 4.66 14.86
N ALA A 350 -33.38 4.61 13.52
CA ALA A 350 -34.62 4.53 12.75
C ALA A 350 -35.40 3.25 13.07
N ILE A 351 -34.71 2.10 13.12
CA ILE A 351 -35.29 0.82 13.57
C ILE A 351 -35.82 0.94 15.00
N PHE A 352 -35.10 1.63 15.89
CA PHE A 352 -35.48 1.84 17.28
C PHE A 352 -36.75 2.67 17.47
N ILE A 353 -36.97 3.70 16.65
CA ILE A 353 -38.20 4.50 16.68
C ILE A 353 -39.42 3.63 16.34
N GLU A 354 -39.28 2.73 15.36
CA GLU A 354 -40.31 1.75 14.96
C GLU A 354 -40.51 0.61 15.97
N GLY A 355 -39.76 0.63 17.07
CA GLY A 355 -39.82 -0.37 18.13
C GLY A 355 -38.92 -1.59 17.89
N GLY A 356 -38.00 -1.54 16.94
CA GLY A 356 -37.00 -2.60 16.77
C GLY A 356 -35.77 -2.37 17.63
N TRP A 357 -35.34 -3.39 18.36
CA TRP A 357 -34.06 -3.36 19.06
C TRP A 357 -33.06 -4.30 18.40
N VAL A 358 -31.97 -3.72 17.88
CA VAL A 358 -30.90 -4.44 17.17
C VAL A 358 -29.54 -4.04 17.77
N PRO A 359 -28.58 -4.99 17.85
CA PRO A 359 -27.24 -4.69 18.36
C PRO A 359 -26.54 -3.59 17.54
N LEU A 360 -25.88 -2.67 18.25
CA LEU A 360 -25.16 -1.54 17.66
C LEU A 360 -23.64 -1.68 17.83
N VAL A 361 -23.20 -2.16 18.99
CA VAL A 361 -21.77 -2.22 19.35
C VAL A 361 -21.07 -3.31 18.56
N SER A 362 -21.69 -4.49 18.46
CA SER A 362 -21.19 -5.63 17.70
C SER A 362 -20.87 -5.28 16.24
N PRO A 363 -21.80 -4.77 15.41
CA PRO A 363 -21.49 -4.39 14.02
C PRO A 363 -20.48 -3.24 13.91
N ALA A 364 -20.51 -2.27 14.83
CA ALA A 364 -19.52 -1.18 14.86
C ALA A 364 -18.09 -1.72 15.07
N LEU A 365 -17.94 -2.64 16.02
CA LEU A 365 -16.66 -3.32 16.28
C LEU A 365 -16.23 -4.17 15.09
N GLY A 366 -17.17 -4.89 14.46
CA GLY A 366 -16.92 -5.66 13.23
C GLY A 366 -16.35 -4.80 12.11
N LEU A 367 -16.94 -3.63 11.86
CA LEU A 367 -16.47 -2.67 10.86
C LEU A 367 -15.05 -2.18 11.17
N VAL A 368 -14.81 -1.73 12.41
CA VAL A 368 -13.53 -1.14 12.80
C VAL A 368 -12.41 -2.18 12.79
N VAL A 369 -12.61 -3.32 13.44
CA VAL A 369 -11.58 -4.38 13.56
C VAL A 369 -11.23 -4.94 12.18
N THR A 370 -12.23 -5.20 11.32
CA THR A 370 -11.95 -5.68 9.96
C THR A 370 -11.21 -4.61 9.14
N GLY A 371 -11.61 -3.35 9.24
CA GLY A 371 -10.95 -2.24 8.54
C GLY A 371 -9.49 -2.06 8.96
N VAL A 372 -9.20 -2.09 10.27
CA VAL A 372 -7.84 -2.01 10.80
C VAL A 372 -7.01 -3.22 10.39
N GLY A 373 -7.56 -4.44 10.54
CA GLY A 373 -6.86 -5.68 10.20
C GLY A 373 -6.48 -5.76 8.71
N VAL A 374 -7.41 -5.40 7.81
CA VAL A 374 -7.13 -5.36 6.36
C VAL A 374 -6.10 -4.28 6.02
N SER A 375 -6.18 -3.11 6.66
CA SER A 375 -5.20 -2.03 6.43
C SER A 375 -3.79 -2.42 6.89
N ALA A 376 -3.67 -3.07 8.05
CA ALA A 376 -2.41 -3.57 8.58
C ALA A 376 -1.83 -4.67 7.69
N TYR A 377 -2.67 -5.62 7.26
CA TYR A 377 -2.26 -6.67 6.34
C TYR A 377 -1.75 -6.10 5.02
N ARG A 378 -2.45 -5.12 4.43
CA ARG A 378 -1.98 -4.47 3.19
C ARG A 378 -0.63 -3.79 3.39
N LYS A 379 -0.45 -3.03 4.46
CA LYS A 379 0.86 -2.39 4.75
C LYS A 379 1.99 -3.40 4.88
N LEU A 380 1.73 -4.53 5.53
CA LEU A 380 2.71 -5.60 5.63
C LEU A 380 2.98 -6.25 4.27
N TYR A 381 1.93 -6.46 3.47
CA TYR A 381 2.08 -7.01 2.11
C TYR A 381 2.93 -6.09 1.22
N ASP A 382 2.60 -4.79 1.19
CA ASP A 382 3.29 -3.76 0.42
C ASP A 382 4.75 -3.54 0.90
N ALA A 383 5.05 -3.80 2.17
CA ALA A 383 6.42 -3.73 2.69
C ALA A 383 7.33 -4.83 2.11
N PHE A 384 6.77 -5.92 1.61
CA PHE A 384 7.51 -7.08 1.09
C PHE A 384 7.26 -7.36 -0.40
N HIS A 385 6.38 -6.62 -1.06
CA HIS A 385 6.03 -6.80 -2.48
C HIS A 385 6.08 -5.48 -3.24
N ASP A 386 6.47 -5.56 -4.50
CA ASP A 386 6.39 -4.45 -5.44
C ASP A 386 4.91 -4.15 -5.79
N CYS A 387 4.51 -2.89 -5.64
CA CYS A 387 3.11 -2.47 -5.78
C CYS A 387 2.59 -2.54 -7.23
N LEU A 388 3.48 -2.48 -8.23
CA LEU A 388 3.10 -2.58 -9.63
C LEU A 388 2.93 -4.05 -10.05
N THR A 389 3.93 -4.87 -9.78
CA THR A 389 4.02 -6.23 -10.32
C THR A 389 3.45 -7.31 -9.39
N GLY A 390 3.29 -7.01 -8.10
CA GLY A 390 2.93 -7.98 -7.07
C GLY A 390 3.99 -9.06 -6.85
N LEU A 391 5.21 -8.86 -7.38
CA LEU A 391 6.36 -9.72 -7.06
C LEU A 391 6.92 -9.37 -5.68
N PRO A 392 7.62 -10.31 -5.02
CA PRO A 392 8.56 -9.99 -3.94
C PRO A 392 9.43 -8.78 -4.30
N ASN A 393 9.60 -7.87 -3.35
CA ASN A 393 10.57 -6.79 -3.47
C ASN A 393 11.97 -7.28 -3.07
N ARG A 394 12.95 -6.37 -3.07
CA ARG A 394 14.33 -6.65 -2.66
C ARG A 394 14.42 -7.28 -1.27
N ASP A 395 13.69 -6.77 -0.30
CA ASP A 395 13.77 -7.22 1.09
C ASP A 395 13.26 -8.66 1.24
N LEU A 396 12.10 -8.98 0.64
CA LEU A 396 11.57 -10.35 0.64
C LEU A 396 12.48 -11.30 -0.15
N PHE A 397 13.11 -10.85 -1.23
CA PHE A 397 14.05 -11.65 -2.01
C PHE A 397 15.30 -12.00 -1.18
N VAL A 398 15.88 -11.04 -0.47
CA VAL A 398 17.01 -11.22 0.44
C VAL A 398 16.66 -12.22 1.56
N GLU A 399 15.44 -12.14 2.13
CA GLU A 399 14.98 -13.12 3.12
C GLU A 399 14.82 -14.54 2.51
N CYS A 400 14.28 -14.65 1.29
CA CYS A 400 14.20 -15.92 0.57
C CYS A 400 15.58 -16.53 0.32
N LEU A 401 16.56 -15.69 -0.01
CA LEU A 401 17.94 -16.08 -0.24
C LEU A 401 18.64 -16.52 1.05
N GLY A 402 18.41 -15.81 2.17
CA GLY A 402 18.86 -16.22 3.49
C GLY A 402 18.35 -17.61 3.89
N ARG A 403 17.08 -17.91 3.58
CA ARG A 403 16.51 -19.24 3.78
C ARG A 403 17.19 -20.32 2.91
N ALA A 404 17.52 -20.00 1.65
CA ALA A 404 18.25 -20.92 0.77
C ALA A 404 19.67 -21.20 1.26
N ILE A 405 20.39 -20.17 1.71
CA ILE A 405 21.73 -20.29 2.31
C ILE A 405 21.68 -21.15 3.58
N ALA A 406 20.72 -20.89 4.48
CA ALA A 406 20.55 -21.69 5.70
C ALA A 406 20.25 -23.16 5.39
N HIS A 407 19.47 -23.42 4.33
CA HIS A 407 19.18 -24.78 3.89
C HIS A 407 20.42 -25.51 3.34
N ASN A 408 21.24 -24.83 2.52
CA ASN A 408 22.52 -25.36 2.03
C ASN A 408 23.48 -25.70 3.19
N LYS A 409 23.57 -24.86 4.22
CA LYS A 409 24.40 -25.14 5.42
C LYS A 409 24.01 -26.46 6.12
N GLY A 410 22.73 -26.84 6.07
CA GLY A 410 22.25 -28.11 6.62
C GLY A 410 22.33 -29.30 5.65
N HIS A 411 22.44 -29.05 4.34
CA HIS A 411 22.44 -30.06 3.28
C HIS A 411 23.47 -29.68 2.22
N HIS A 412 24.71 -30.13 2.37
CA HIS A 412 25.82 -29.77 1.48
C HIS A 412 25.63 -30.15 -0.01
N SER A 413 24.66 -30.99 -0.34
CA SER A 413 24.27 -31.33 -1.72
C SER A 413 23.27 -30.35 -2.36
N TYR A 414 22.67 -29.45 -1.58
CA TYR A 414 21.69 -28.48 -2.09
C TYR A 414 22.39 -27.27 -2.69
N LEU A 415 22.37 -27.14 -4.01
CA LEU A 415 22.90 -25.98 -4.74
C LEU A 415 21.76 -25.04 -5.17
N PHE A 416 22.09 -23.77 -5.34
CA PHE A 416 21.15 -22.76 -5.82
C PHE A 416 21.86 -21.66 -6.59
N ALA A 417 21.14 -20.92 -7.41
CA ALA A 417 21.69 -19.81 -8.19
C ALA A 417 20.83 -18.56 -8.08
N VAL A 418 21.48 -17.40 -8.16
CA VAL A 418 20.86 -16.09 -8.26
C VAL A 418 21.12 -15.54 -9.66
N LEU A 419 20.05 -15.23 -10.38
CA LEU A 419 20.10 -14.54 -11.66
C LEU A 419 19.64 -13.10 -11.43
N PHE A 420 20.45 -12.12 -11.83
CA PHE A 420 20.10 -10.71 -11.84
C PHE A 420 19.86 -10.26 -13.27
N ILE A 421 18.73 -9.62 -13.56
CA ILE A 421 18.25 -9.32 -14.91
C ILE A 421 17.95 -7.83 -15.00
N ASP A 422 18.59 -7.12 -15.93
CA ASP A 422 18.32 -5.72 -16.29
C ASP A 422 17.74 -5.68 -17.70
N LEU A 423 16.63 -4.94 -17.90
CA LEU A 423 16.04 -4.76 -19.22
C LEU A 423 16.79 -3.66 -19.98
N ASP A 424 17.45 -4.04 -21.08
CA ASP A 424 18.29 -3.11 -21.82
C ASP A 424 17.46 -1.98 -22.42
N ARG A 425 17.96 -0.74 -22.27
CA ARG A 425 17.36 0.49 -22.84
C ARG A 425 15.91 0.75 -22.40
N PHE A 426 15.43 0.19 -21.27
CA PHE A 426 14.07 0.43 -20.77
C PHE A 426 13.76 1.92 -20.57
N LYS A 427 14.76 2.72 -20.16
CA LYS A 427 14.62 4.18 -20.06
C LYS A 427 14.22 4.82 -21.40
N VAL A 428 14.82 4.39 -22.51
CA VAL A 428 14.48 4.90 -23.85
C VAL A 428 13.02 4.58 -24.20
N ILE A 429 12.53 3.41 -23.79
CA ILE A 429 11.13 3.02 -23.98
C ILE A 429 10.21 3.95 -23.18
N ASN A 430 10.52 4.21 -21.91
CA ASN A 430 9.76 5.17 -21.09
C ASN A 430 9.77 6.58 -21.67
N ASP A 431 10.94 7.05 -22.12
CA ASP A 431 11.11 8.39 -22.68
C ASP A 431 10.38 8.54 -24.04
N SER A 432 10.27 7.45 -24.81
CA SER A 432 9.65 7.46 -26.15
C SER A 432 8.15 7.15 -26.16
N LEU A 433 7.68 6.21 -25.31
CA LEU A 433 6.31 5.69 -25.31
C LEU A 433 5.52 6.03 -24.04
N GLY A 434 6.19 6.62 -23.04
CA GLY A 434 5.59 7.04 -21.78
C GLY A 434 5.54 5.95 -20.70
N HIS A 435 5.50 6.38 -19.44
CA HIS A 435 5.57 5.49 -18.28
C HIS A 435 4.45 4.45 -18.19
N LEU A 436 3.24 4.74 -18.69
CA LEU A 436 2.14 3.76 -18.69
C LEU A 436 2.43 2.54 -19.57
N VAL A 437 3.09 2.74 -20.72
CA VAL A 437 3.51 1.66 -21.61
C VAL A 437 4.66 0.88 -20.96
N GLY A 438 5.59 1.56 -20.29
CA GLY A 438 6.63 0.93 -19.50
C GLY A 438 6.08 0.03 -18.38
N ASP A 439 5.05 0.49 -17.65
CA ASP A 439 4.41 -0.28 -16.59
C ASP A 439 3.73 -1.56 -17.13
N GLU A 440 3.05 -1.46 -18.27
CA GLU A 440 2.44 -2.62 -18.94
C GLU A 440 3.49 -3.60 -19.47
N LEU A 441 4.61 -3.08 -20.01
CA LEU A 441 5.75 -3.89 -20.44
C LEU A 441 6.35 -4.66 -19.25
N LEU A 442 6.58 -4.01 -18.11
CA LEU A 442 7.06 -4.67 -16.89
C LEU A 442 6.10 -5.78 -16.45
N MET A 443 4.79 -5.53 -16.47
CA MET A 443 3.77 -6.55 -16.18
C MET A 443 3.82 -7.73 -17.16
N ALA A 444 4.10 -7.49 -18.44
CA ALA A 444 4.24 -8.53 -19.44
C ALA A 444 5.54 -9.34 -19.24
N VAL A 445 6.66 -8.68 -18.94
CA VAL A 445 7.94 -9.31 -18.57
C VAL A 445 7.74 -10.24 -17.38
N VAL A 446 7.04 -9.80 -16.33
CA VAL A 446 6.75 -10.63 -15.15
C VAL A 446 6.01 -11.91 -15.49
N ARG A 447 5.03 -11.86 -16.42
CA ARG A 447 4.32 -13.06 -16.87
C ARG A 447 5.26 -14.03 -17.58
N ARG A 448 6.16 -13.54 -18.43
CA ARG A 448 7.13 -14.39 -19.15
C ARG A 448 8.18 -14.98 -18.21
N LEU A 449 8.70 -14.21 -17.27
CA LEU A 449 9.63 -14.70 -16.26
C LEU A 449 8.98 -15.80 -15.42
N ARG A 450 7.73 -15.59 -14.94
CA ARG A 450 6.98 -16.62 -14.19
C ARG A 450 6.71 -17.89 -14.99
N ALA A 451 6.50 -17.78 -16.31
CA ALA A 451 6.31 -18.94 -17.19
C ALA A 451 7.63 -19.70 -17.47
N SER A 452 8.77 -19.04 -17.30
CA SER A 452 10.10 -19.60 -17.61
C SER A 452 10.75 -20.34 -16.43
N ILE A 453 10.33 -20.04 -15.19
CA ILE A 453 10.89 -20.60 -13.95
C ILE A 453 10.04 -21.76 -13.38
N ALA A 454 10.63 -22.57 -12.51
CA ALA A 454 9.89 -23.61 -11.79
C ALA A 454 9.06 -23.02 -10.64
N ARG A 455 8.03 -23.76 -10.19
CA ARG A 455 7.16 -23.33 -9.07
C ARG A 455 7.90 -23.14 -7.74
N ALA A 456 9.05 -23.82 -7.57
CA ALA A 456 9.89 -23.70 -6.39
C ALA A 456 10.80 -22.44 -6.42
N ASP A 457 11.01 -21.87 -7.60
CA ASP A 457 11.87 -20.70 -7.78
C ASP A 457 11.15 -19.42 -7.36
N THR A 458 11.92 -18.39 -7.04
CA THR A 458 11.37 -17.09 -6.62
C THR A 458 11.82 -16.02 -7.60
N VAL A 459 10.88 -15.30 -8.20
CA VAL A 459 11.15 -14.10 -9.00
C VAL A 459 10.77 -12.86 -8.22
N ALA A 460 11.63 -11.86 -8.21
CA ALA A 460 11.46 -10.59 -7.52
C ALA A 460 11.76 -9.42 -8.46
N ARG A 461 11.18 -8.26 -8.15
CA ARG A 461 11.58 -6.98 -8.75
C ARG A 461 12.39 -6.21 -7.73
N VAL A 462 13.67 -5.96 -8.03
CA VAL A 462 14.64 -5.42 -7.07
C VAL A 462 14.66 -3.89 -7.11
N GLY A 463 14.30 -3.29 -8.25
CA GLY A 463 14.09 -1.85 -8.42
C GLY A 463 13.98 -1.49 -9.90
N GLY A 464 13.25 -0.43 -10.28
CA GLY A 464 13.20 0.02 -11.67
C GLY A 464 12.85 -1.09 -12.67
N ASP A 465 13.77 -1.35 -13.60
CA ASP A 465 13.79 -2.40 -14.62
C ASP A 465 14.56 -3.68 -14.22
N ASP A 466 15.03 -3.75 -12.97
CA ASP A 466 15.80 -4.86 -12.42
C ASP A 466 14.91 -5.95 -11.81
N PHE A 467 15.16 -7.19 -12.24
CA PHE A 467 14.57 -8.40 -11.69
C PHE A 467 15.64 -9.32 -11.11
N ALA A 468 15.26 -10.12 -10.12
CA ALA A 468 16.12 -11.18 -9.61
C ALA A 468 15.35 -12.49 -9.52
N ILE A 469 16.02 -13.60 -9.84
CA ILE A 469 15.48 -14.95 -9.74
C ILE A 469 16.38 -15.76 -8.82
N LEU A 470 15.78 -16.39 -7.82
CA LEU A 470 16.39 -17.42 -7.00
C LEU A 470 15.96 -18.78 -7.54
N ALA A 471 16.86 -19.44 -8.26
CA ALA A 471 16.69 -20.79 -8.75
C ALA A 471 17.17 -21.79 -7.68
N ARG A 472 16.30 -22.72 -7.29
CA ARG A 472 16.57 -23.66 -6.18
C ARG A 472 16.89 -25.04 -6.71
N ASN A 473 17.81 -25.75 -6.04
CA ASN A 473 18.22 -27.10 -6.40
C ASN A 473 18.77 -27.18 -7.84
N VAL A 474 19.67 -26.24 -8.17
CA VAL A 474 20.30 -26.11 -9.48
C VAL A 474 21.80 -25.97 -9.33
N ASP A 475 22.56 -26.62 -10.19
CA ASP A 475 23.99 -26.36 -10.37
C ASP A 475 24.23 -25.24 -11.41
N LEU A 476 25.50 -24.94 -11.70
CA LEU A 476 25.86 -23.93 -12.69
C LEU A 476 25.30 -24.25 -14.09
N GLY A 477 25.34 -25.51 -14.52
CA GLY A 477 24.84 -25.92 -15.84
C GLY A 477 23.34 -25.66 -15.96
N ASN A 478 22.57 -26.06 -14.96
CA ASN A 478 21.13 -25.82 -14.91
C ASN A 478 20.79 -24.33 -14.82
N ALA A 479 21.59 -23.53 -14.11
CA ALA A 479 21.41 -22.09 -14.05
C ALA A 479 21.66 -21.40 -15.41
N ILE A 480 22.62 -21.90 -16.20
CA ILE A 480 22.85 -21.46 -17.58
C ILE A 480 21.67 -21.84 -18.48
N ASP A 481 21.20 -23.09 -18.42
CA ASP A 481 20.03 -23.53 -19.20
C ASP A 481 18.76 -22.72 -18.89
N LEU A 482 18.57 -22.35 -17.62
CA LEU A 482 17.48 -21.47 -17.20
C LEU A 482 17.65 -20.05 -17.77
N THR A 483 18.88 -19.53 -17.74
CA THR A 483 19.21 -18.21 -18.28
C THR A 483 18.94 -18.13 -19.77
N ASP A 484 19.35 -19.14 -20.55
CA ASP A 484 19.10 -19.21 -21.98
C ASP A 484 17.59 -19.25 -22.28
N ARG A 485 16.83 -20.02 -21.51
CA ARG A 485 15.37 -20.08 -21.65
C ARG A 485 14.71 -18.74 -21.39
N ILE A 486 15.13 -18.04 -20.34
CA ILE A 486 14.64 -16.68 -20.03
C ILE A 486 15.01 -15.73 -21.17
N HIS A 487 16.25 -15.78 -21.63
CA HIS A 487 16.74 -14.93 -22.71
C HIS A 487 15.89 -15.11 -24.00
N GLN A 488 15.66 -16.37 -24.41
CA GLN A 488 14.79 -16.68 -25.55
C GLN A 488 13.35 -16.20 -25.36
N ALA A 489 12.81 -16.29 -24.14
CA ALA A 489 11.47 -15.81 -23.84
C ALA A 489 11.36 -14.27 -23.90
N LEU A 490 12.43 -13.55 -23.59
CA LEU A 490 12.44 -12.08 -23.60
C LEU A 490 12.67 -11.50 -25.00
N ILE A 491 13.39 -12.18 -25.90
CA ILE A 491 13.63 -11.72 -27.29
C ILE A 491 12.35 -11.63 -28.13
N VAL A 492 11.34 -12.45 -27.82
CA VAL A 492 10.04 -12.40 -28.52
C VAL A 492 9.40 -11.01 -28.33
N PRO A 493 8.85 -10.34 -29.36
CA PRO A 493 8.23 -9.02 -29.19
C PRO A 493 7.09 -9.05 -28.19
N PHE A 494 6.95 -7.98 -27.38
CA PHE A 494 5.85 -7.79 -26.45
C PHE A 494 4.74 -6.99 -27.13
N ASP A 495 3.53 -7.53 -27.17
CA ASP A 495 2.34 -6.75 -27.55
C ASP A 495 1.89 -5.91 -26.35
N VAL A 496 2.10 -4.60 -26.44
CA VAL A 496 1.67 -3.62 -25.45
C VAL A 496 0.74 -2.63 -26.16
N ARG A 497 -0.56 -2.71 -25.88
CA ARG A 497 -1.62 -1.89 -26.49
C ARG A 497 -1.66 -1.95 -28.04
N GLY A 498 -1.35 -3.10 -28.64
CA GLY A 498 -1.35 -3.28 -30.09
C GLY A 498 -0.08 -2.79 -30.78
N GLN A 499 0.99 -2.49 -30.03
CA GLN A 499 2.31 -2.17 -30.55
C GLN A 499 3.30 -3.27 -30.16
N GLU A 500 4.14 -3.68 -31.10
CA GLU A 500 5.22 -4.63 -30.84
C GLU A 500 6.45 -3.91 -30.29
N VAL A 501 6.83 -4.25 -29.05
CA VAL A 501 8.00 -3.71 -28.37
C VAL A 501 9.06 -4.79 -28.23
N PHE A 502 10.27 -4.52 -28.74
CA PHE A 502 11.42 -5.41 -28.63
C PHE A 502 12.28 -5.00 -27.45
N VAL A 503 12.60 -5.96 -26.58
CA VAL A 503 13.43 -5.74 -25.40
C VAL A 503 14.47 -6.85 -25.32
N THR A 504 15.72 -6.49 -25.07
CA THR A 504 16.77 -7.45 -24.68
C THR A 504 17.04 -7.32 -23.19
N ALA A 505 17.66 -8.34 -22.60
CA ALA A 505 18.02 -8.30 -21.20
C ALA A 505 19.48 -8.70 -20.99
N SER A 506 20.15 -7.98 -20.11
CA SER A 506 21.48 -8.33 -19.61
C SER A 506 21.33 -9.14 -18.33
N ILE A 507 21.96 -10.32 -18.25
CA ILE A 507 21.76 -11.27 -17.14
C ILE A 507 23.08 -11.62 -16.44
N GLY A 508 23.11 -11.57 -15.11
CA GLY A 508 24.24 -11.99 -14.29
C GLY A 508 23.91 -13.20 -13.44
N ILE A 509 24.77 -14.20 -13.42
CA ILE A 509 24.56 -15.46 -12.70
C ILE A 509 25.57 -15.57 -11.55
N ALA A 510 25.11 -15.83 -10.33
CA ALA A 510 25.96 -16.20 -9.20
C ALA A 510 25.45 -17.50 -8.55
N VAL A 511 26.34 -18.47 -8.36
CA VAL A 511 26.01 -19.78 -7.78
C VAL A 511 26.35 -19.80 -6.29
N GLY A 512 25.44 -20.33 -5.48
CA GLY A 512 25.61 -20.54 -4.04
C GLY A 512 25.73 -22.03 -3.71
N GLY A 513 26.61 -22.35 -2.75
CA GLY A 513 26.79 -23.71 -2.24
C GLY A 513 28.00 -24.47 -2.79
N GLU A 514 28.81 -23.88 -3.69
CA GLU A 514 30.03 -24.52 -4.20
C GLU A 514 31.24 -24.40 -3.23
N PRO A 515 32.12 -25.42 -3.13
CA PRO A 515 33.26 -25.44 -2.20
C PRO A 515 34.32 -24.35 -2.42
N THR A 516 34.41 -23.80 -3.63
CA THR A 516 35.37 -22.77 -4.06
C THR A 516 34.91 -21.35 -3.79
N ALA A 517 33.63 -21.15 -3.42
CA ALA A 517 33.10 -19.85 -3.02
C ALA A 517 33.53 -19.55 -1.58
N THR A 518 34.67 -18.89 -1.42
CA THR A 518 35.17 -18.39 -0.13
C THR A 518 34.08 -17.67 0.66
N THR A 519 33.55 -18.33 1.70
CA THR A 519 32.99 -17.71 2.92
C THR A 519 32.03 -16.52 2.71
N ARG A 520 31.13 -16.56 1.72
CA ARG A 520 30.11 -15.51 1.52
C ARG A 520 28.78 -15.94 2.14
N GLU A 521 28.71 -15.85 3.46
CA GLU A 521 27.55 -16.33 4.24
C GLU A 521 26.36 -15.34 4.27
N GLN A 522 26.41 -14.24 3.53
CA GLN A 522 25.40 -13.19 3.56
C GLN A 522 24.64 -13.11 2.22
N PRO A 523 23.29 -13.13 2.24
CA PRO A 523 22.45 -13.00 1.04
C PRO A 523 22.83 -11.82 0.14
N GLU A 524 23.18 -10.68 0.75
CA GLU A 524 23.48 -9.43 0.06
C GLU A 524 24.72 -9.55 -0.82
N HIS A 525 25.70 -10.36 -0.42
CA HIS A 525 26.92 -10.59 -1.21
C HIS A 525 26.60 -11.35 -2.50
N LEU A 526 25.79 -12.40 -2.42
CA LEU A 526 25.47 -13.19 -3.60
C LEU A 526 24.58 -12.41 -4.59
N LEU A 527 23.65 -11.59 -4.08
CA LEU A 527 22.88 -10.67 -4.93
C LEU A 527 23.80 -9.63 -5.60
N ARG A 528 24.78 -9.09 -4.87
CA ARG A 528 25.78 -8.17 -5.42
C ARG A 528 26.68 -8.82 -6.48
N ASP A 529 27.05 -10.08 -6.28
CA ASP A 529 27.87 -10.84 -7.22
C ASP A 529 27.12 -11.06 -8.53
N ALA A 530 25.85 -11.47 -8.46
CA ALA A 530 24.98 -11.58 -9.64
C ALA A 530 24.81 -10.23 -10.35
N HIS A 531 24.59 -9.14 -9.60
CA HIS A 531 24.52 -7.79 -10.16
C HIS A 531 25.83 -7.36 -10.86
N THR A 532 26.99 -7.69 -10.26
CA THR A 532 28.31 -7.40 -10.86
C THR A 532 28.51 -8.15 -12.18
N ALA A 533 28.08 -9.41 -12.25
CA ALA A 533 28.13 -10.19 -13.47
C ALA A 533 27.19 -9.62 -14.54
N MET A 534 25.97 -9.20 -14.18
CA MET A 534 25.02 -8.55 -15.09
C MET A 534 25.63 -7.28 -15.68
N TYR A 535 26.24 -6.44 -14.85
CA TYR A 535 26.88 -5.22 -15.32
C TYR A 535 28.01 -5.51 -16.31
N ARG A 536 28.81 -6.56 -16.06
CA ARG A 536 29.83 -7.00 -17.02
C ARG A 536 29.21 -7.52 -18.31
N ALA A 537 28.07 -8.22 -18.25
CA ALA A 537 27.34 -8.62 -19.45
C ALA A 537 26.99 -7.38 -20.29
N LYS A 538 26.42 -6.34 -19.66
CA LYS A 538 26.08 -5.06 -20.31
C LYS A 538 27.29 -4.36 -20.92
N ALA A 539 28.43 -4.35 -20.21
CA ALA A 539 29.68 -3.75 -20.69
C ALA A 539 30.32 -4.49 -21.89
N LEU A 540 30.09 -5.80 -22.01
CA LEU A 540 30.53 -6.58 -23.18
C LEU A 540 29.55 -6.45 -24.36
N GLY A 541 28.38 -5.87 -24.14
CA GLY A 541 27.31 -5.59 -25.10
C GLY A 541 25.94 -6.06 -24.57
N THR A 542 24.85 -5.41 -24.96
CA THR A 542 23.49 -5.73 -24.50
C THR A 542 23.00 -7.11 -24.95
N GLY A 543 21.99 -7.67 -24.29
CA GLY A 543 21.36 -8.94 -24.69
C GLY A 543 22.24 -10.18 -24.51
N ARG A 544 22.95 -10.27 -23.38
CA ARG A 544 23.79 -11.45 -23.06
C ARG A 544 23.81 -11.74 -21.57
N TYR A 545 24.39 -12.88 -21.21
CA TYR A 545 24.60 -13.24 -19.82
C TYR A 545 26.08 -13.39 -19.47
N GLN A 546 26.38 -13.29 -18.17
CA GLN A 546 27.71 -13.55 -17.62
C GLN A 546 27.61 -14.28 -16.29
N VAL A 547 28.44 -15.31 -16.12
CA VAL A 547 28.63 -15.98 -14.83
C VAL A 547 29.65 -15.21 -14.01
N PHE A 548 29.34 -14.93 -12.75
CA PHE A 548 30.22 -14.25 -11.82
C PHE A 548 31.53 -15.03 -11.63
N ASN A 549 32.65 -14.32 -11.69
CA ASN A 549 33.94 -14.82 -11.24
C ASN A 549 34.63 -13.77 -10.36
N ALA A 550 35.54 -14.17 -9.48
CA ALA A 550 36.15 -13.25 -8.51
C ALA A 550 36.88 -12.06 -9.20
N SER A 551 37.49 -12.29 -10.36
CA SER A 551 38.18 -11.24 -11.14
C SER A 551 37.25 -10.14 -11.69
N MET A 552 35.93 -10.36 -11.72
CA MET A 552 34.96 -9.36 -12.19
C MET A 552 34.82 -8.19 -11.21
N HIS A 553 34.93 -8.46 -9.91
CA HIS A 553 34.81 -7.42 -8.89
C HIS A 553 35.99 -6.46 -8.95
N ASP A 554 37.20 -7.01 -9.12
CA ASP A 554 38.44 -6.22 -9.23
C ASP A 554 38.43 -5.35 -10.49
N LEU A 555 37.94 -5.88 -11.63
CA LEU A 555 37.83 -5.13 -12.88
C LEU A 555 36.82 -3.96 -12.79
N ALA A 556 35.67 -4.17 -12.12
CA ALA A 556 34.68 -3.12 -11.92
C ALA A 556 35.21 -2.00 -11.01
N LEU A 557 35.95 -2.36 -9.95
CA LEU A 557 36.60 -1.40 -9.06
C LEU A 557 37.74 -0.65 -9.76
N GLU A 558 38.53 -1.34 -10.58
CA GLU A 558 39.61 -0.73 -11.37
C GLU A 558 39.04 0.29 -12.35
N ARG A 559 37.91 -0.01 -13.01
CA ARG A 559 37.22 0.91 -13.92
C ARG A 559 36.71 2.17 -13.22
N LEU A 560 36.07 2.03 -12.06
CA LEU A 560 35.58 3.19 -11.29
C LEU A 560 36.73 4.09 -10.81
N ARG A 561 37.86 3.49 -10.43
CA ARG A 561 39.09 4.24 -10.14
C ARG A 561 39.60 4.95 -11.39
N LEU A 562 39.64 4.27 -12.55
CA LEU A 562 40.09 4.85 -13.81
C LEU A 562 39.22 6.04 -14.26
N GLU A 563 37.89 5.96 -14.09
CA GLU A 563 36.98 7.09 -14.36
C GLU A 563 37.29 8.30 -13.46
N THR A 564 37.51 8.06 -12.17
CA THR A 564 37.83 9.11 -11.21
C THR A 564 39.18 9.77 -11.55
N ASP A 565 40.18 8.95 -11.85
CA ASP A 565 41.53 9.39 -12.22
C ASP A 565 41.49 10.19 -13.54
N LEU A 566 40.71 9.75 -14.54
CA LEU A 566 40.59 10.40 -15.85
C LEU A 566 40.04 11.84 -15.76
N ARG A 567 39.02 12.08 -14.92
CA ARG A 567 38.47 13.43 -14.72
C ARG A 567 39.50 14.41 -14.14
N MET A 568 40.45 13.90 -13.36
CA MET A 568 41.52 14.70 -12.76
C MET A 568 42.72 14.86 -13.69
N ALA A 569 43.00 13.87 -14.54
CA ALA A 569 44.16 13.82 -15.43
C ALA A 569 44.24 15.01 -16.39
N LEU A 570 43.10 15.45 -16.96
CA LEU A 570 43.03 16.62 -17.83
C LEU A 570 43.44 17.91 -17.09
N LYS A 571 42.93 18.11 -15.87
CA LYS A 571 43.25 19.29 -15.04
C LYS A 571 44.71 19.29 -14.58
N ARG A 572 45.30 18.10 -14.40
CA ARG A 572 46.67 17.92 -13.90
C ARG A 572 47.72 17.83 -15.00
N ARG A 573 47.33 17.95 -16.28
CA ARG A 573 48.23 17.83 -17.44
C ARG A 573 49.02 16.52 -17.43
N GLU A 574 48.32 15.42 -17.15
CA GLU A 574 48.91 14.07 -17.11
C GLU A 574 48.93 13.39 -18.50
N PHE A 575 48.40 14.04 -19.53
CA PHE A 575 48.45 13.55 -20.91
C PHE A 575 49.65 14.13 -21.66
N LEU A 576 50.21 13.33 -22.56
CA LEU A 576 51.28 13.70 -23.46
C LEU A 576 51.05 13.08 -24.84
N LEU A 577 51.62 13.65 -25.88
CA LEU A 577 51.55 13.12 -27.25
C LEU A 577 52.85 12.42 -27.61
N HIS A 578 52.72 11.23 -28.18
CA HIS A 578 53.77 10.59 -28.96
C HIS A 578 53.44 10.75 -30.44
N TYR A 579 54.46 10.84 -31.27
CA TYR A 579 54.36 11.09 -32.70
C TYR A 579 54.95 9.91 -33.45
N GLN A 580 54.16 9.29 -34.32
CA GLN A 580 54.64 8.19 -35.16
C GLN A 580 54.80 8.67 -36.61
N PRO A 581 55.99 8.57 -37.23
CA PRO A 581 56.16 9.02 -38.60
C PRO A 581 55.46 8.08 -39.58
N PHE A 582 54.89 8.67 -40.63
CA PHE A 582 54.53 7.96 -41.85
C PHE A 582 55.36 8.46 -43.03
N VAL A 583 55.80 7.53 -43.86
CA VAL A 583 56.89 7.70 -44.83
C VAL A 583 56.35 7.48 -46.23
N SER A 584 56.79 8.30 -47.19
CA SER A 584 56.52 8.05 -48.61
C SER A 584 57.27 6.81 -49.07
N LEU A 585 56.53 5.84 -49.59
CA LEU A 585 57.12 4.60 -50.09
C LEU A 585 57.94 4.82 -51.36
N ALA A 586 57.65 5.87 -52.13
CA ALA A 586 58.37 6.23 -53.35
C ALA A 586 59.72 6.91 -53.09
N SER A 587 59.77 7.86 -52.15
CA SER A 587 61.00 8.63 -51.87
C SER A 587 61.79 8.12 -50.66
N GLY A 588 61.15 7.33 -49.80
CA GLY A 588 61.72 6.88 -48.53
C GLY A 588 61.84 8.00 -47.49
N ARG A 589 61.15 9.14 -47.67
CA ARG A 589 61.22 10.30 -46.75
C ARG A 589 59.97 10.43 -45.89
N ILE A 590 60.13 11.00 -44.69
CA ILE A 590 59.01 11.34 -43.79
C ILE A 590 58.11 12.38 -44.47
N ILE A 591 56.80 12.14 -44.46
CA ILE A 591 55.80 13.07 -45.00
C ILE A 591 54.97 13.70 -43.88
N GLY A 592 54.89 13.02 -42.74
CA GLY A 592 54.12 13.51 -41.61
C GLY A 592 54.19 12.58 -40.41
N PHE A 593 53.42 12.94 -39.39
CA PHE A 593 53.32 12.21 -38.14
C PHE A 593 51.87 12.01 -37.74
N GLU A 594 51.58 10.88 -37.10
CA GLU A 594 50.34 10.66 -36.38
C GLU A 594 50.53 10.97 -34.89
N ALA A 595 49.69 11.87 -34.37
CA ALA A 595 49.66 12.23 -32.97
C ALA A 595 48.86 11.20 -32.16
N LEU A 596 49.56 10.51 -31.27
CA LEU A 596 49.03 9.41 -30.47
C LEU A 596 49.08 9.77 -29.00
N VAL A 597 47.91 9.99 -28.41
CA VAL A 597 47.78 10.34 -26.99
C VAL A 597 48.31 9.24 -26.08
N ARG A 598 48.97 9.63 -25.00
CA ARG A 598 49.43 8.76 -23.91
C ARG A 598 49.04 9.38 -22.58
N TRP A 599 48.73 8.54 -21.60
CA TRP A 599 48.42 9.01 -20.24
C TRP A 599 49.55 8.61 -19.29
N GLN A 600 50.28 9.61 -18.81
CA GLN A 600 51.34 9.45 -17.82
C GLN A 600 50.75 9.60 -16.41
N HIS A 601 50.27 8.49 -15.85
CA HIS A 601 49.67 8.50 -14.52
C HIS A 601 50.76 8.53 -13.42
N PRO A 602 50.69 9.42 -12.41
CA PRO A 602 51.74 9.59 -11.40
C PRO A 602 52.11 8.31 -10.63
N GLN A 603 51.14 7.41 -10.42
CA GLN A 603 51.35 6.16 -9.67
C GLN A 603 51.45 4.91 -10.54
N ARG A 604 50.86 4.93 -11.74
CA ARG A 604 50.70 3.74 -12.60
C ARG A 604 51.61 3.77 -13.82
N GLY A 605 52.36 4.85 -14.02
CA GLY A 605 53.17 5.06 -15.21
C GLY A 605 52.30 5.27 -16.45
N LEU A 606 52.79 4.82 -17.61
CA LEU A 606 52.11 5.01 -18.89
C LEU A 606 50.91 4.06 -19.02
N ILE A 607 49.70 4.62 -19.03
CA ILE A 607 48.46 3.87 -19.24
C ILE A 607 48.16 3.81 -20.74
N SER A 608 47.93 2.60 -21.24
CA SER A 608 47.61 2.36 -22.66
C SER A 608 46.28 3.02 -23.07
N PRO A 609 46.22 3.67 -24.27
CA PRO A 609 44.99 4.22 -24.83
C PRO A 609 43.81 3.24 -24.87
N VAL A 610 44.08 1.96 -25.15
CA VAL A 610 43.06 0.89 -25.18
C VAL A 610 42.33 0.75 -23.84
N LYS A 611 42.97 1.13 -22.71
CA LYS A 611 42.34 1.07 -21.38
C LYS A 611 41.49 2.30 -21.06
N PHE A 612 41.93 3.50 -21.44
CA PHE A 612 41.31 4.74 -20.97
C PHE A 612 40.44 5.45 -21.99
N ILE A 613 40.67 5.27 -23.30
CA ILE A 613 39.85 5.89 -24.36
C ILE A 613 38.38 5.43 -24.28
N PRO A 614 38.07 4.12 -24.12
CA PRO A 614 36.66 3.69 -23.98
C PRO A 614 35.97 4.32 -22.76
N VAL A 615 36.70 4.46 -21.64
CA VAL A 615 36.18 5.12 -20.43
C VAL A 615 35.99 6.63 -20.67
N ALA A 616 36.89 7.27 -21.40
CA ALA A 616 36.78 8.67 -21.78
C ALA A 616 35.58 8.93 -22.69
N GLU A 617 35.32 8.02 -23.62
CA GLU A 617 34.15 8.09 -24.49
C GLU A 617 32.89 7.96 -23.67
N GLU A 618 32.70 6.89 -22.91
CA GLU A 618 31.49 6.67 -22.11
C GLU A 618 31.17 7.83 -21.16
N THR A 619 32.18 8.38 -20.48
CA THR A 619 32.03 9.48 -19.52
C THR A 619 31.91 10.86 -20.17
N GLY A 620 32.15 10.97 -21.48
CA GLY A 620 32.18 12.23 -22.23
C GLY A 620 33.48 13.02 -22.08
N ALA A 621 34.44 12.55 -21.28
CA ALA A 621 35.75 13.19 -21.13
C ALA A 621 36.57 13.20 -22.43
N ILE A 622 36.26 12.33 -23.40
CA ILE A 622 36.93 12.28 -24.70
C ILE A 622 36.85 13.59 -25.49
N VAL A 623 35.78 14.37 -25.30
CA VAL A 623 35.59 15.64 -26.01
C VAL A 623 36.64 16.67 -25.58
N GLN A 624 36.84 16.81 -24.27
CA GLN A 624 37.84 17.72 -23.69
C GLN A 624 39.26 17.22 -23.96
N LEU A 625 39.48 15.91 -23.89
CA LEU A 625 40.78 15.32 -24.19
C LEU A 625 41.17 15.54 -25.65
N GLY A 626 40.26 15.28 -26.58
CA GLY A 626 40.57 15.38 -27.99
C GLY A 626 40.75 16.82 -28.48
N GLU A 627 40.11 17.80 -27.86
CA GLU A 627 40.44 19.22 -28.08
C GLU A 627 41.88 19.54 -27.69
N TRP A 628 42.31 19.11 -26.50
CA TRP A 628 43.69 19.29 -26.05
C TRP A 628 44.69 18.58 -26.96
N VAL A 629 44.36 17.36 -27.44
CA VAL A 629 45.19 16.63 -28.41
C VAL A 629 45.33 17.41 -29.71
N LEU A 630 44.25 17.97 -30.25
CA LEU A 630 44.27 18.78 -31.47
C LEU A 630 45.13 20.04 -31.32
N GLU A 631 44.94 20.77 -30.22
CA GLU A 631 45.71 21.99 -29.92
C GLU A 631 47.21 21.69 -29.83
N GLU A 632 47.59 20.69 -29.04
CA GLU A 632 48.99 20.34 -28.81
C GLU A 632 49.66 19.77 -30.07
N ALA A 633 48.94 18.96 -30.86
CA ALA A 633 49.44 18.44 -32.12
C ALA A 633 49.68 19.56 -33.15
N CYS A 634 48.76 20.53 -33.25
CA CYS A 634 48.93 21.68 -34.14
C CYS A 634 50.10 22.57 -33.70
N ARG A 635 50.22 22.83 -32.40
CA ARG A 635 51.32 23.60 -31.81
C ARG A 635 52.68 22.94 -32.04
N GLN A 636 52.76 21.61 -31.87
CA GLN A 636 53.99 20.87 -32.10
C GLN A 636 54.40 20.90 -33.57
N LEU A 637 53.46 20.71 -34.50
CA LEU A 637 53.76 20.77 -35.93
C LEU A 637 54.25 22.15 -36.33
N ARG A 638 53.60 23.21 -35.84
CA ARG A 638 54.03 24.59 -36.09
C ARG A 638 55.47 24.83 -35.63
N LEU A 639 55.83 24.31 -34.46
CA LEU A 639 57.20 24.39 -33.93
C LEU A 639 58.19 23.64 -34.83
N TRP A 640 57.80 22.51 -35.44
CA TRP A 640 58.64 21.81 -36.40
C TRP A 640 58.79 22.56 -37.74
N GLU A 641 57.73 23.19 -38.24
CA GLU A 641 57.79 24.05 -39.45
C GLU A 641 58.72 25.26 -39.25
N GLU A 642 58.87 25.75 -38.02
CA GLU A 642 59.77 26.87 -37.69
C GLU A 642 61.24 26.43 -37.54
N MET A 643 61.48 25.19 -37.09
CA MET A 643 62.84 24.67 -36.85
C MET A 643 63.51 24.11 -38.10
N PHE A 644 62.74 23.58 -39.05
CA PHE A 644 63.26 22.90 -40.24
C PHE A 644 62.66 23.48 -41.52
N ASN A 645 63.47 23.60 -42.56
CA ASN A 645 63.01 24.09 -43.86
C ASN A 645 62.62 22.90 -44.75
N PHE A 646 61.32 22.62 -44.85
CA PHE A 646 60.80 21.51 -45.66
C PHE A 646 60.47 21.95 -47.09
N ASP A 647 60.77 21.10 -48.07
CA ASP A 647 60.37 21.30 -49.48
C ASP A 647 58.84 21.24 -49.68
N ARG A 648 58.13 20.60 -48.73
CA ARG A 648 56.66 20.45 -48.70
C ARG A 648 56.18 20.54 -47.25
N PRO A 649 54.96 21.05 -46.99
CA PRO A 649 54.41 21.08 -45.64
C PRO A 649 54.28 19.66 -45.07
N LEU A 650 54.75 19.48 -43.84
CA LEU A 650 54.55 18.25 -43.08
C LEU A 650 53.08 18.10 -42.71
N ILE A 651 52.60 16.85 -42.66
CA ILE A 651 51.22 16.55 -42.28
C ILE A 651 51.17 16.03 -40.84
N MET A 652 50.26 16.56 -40.03
CA MET A 652 49.93 16.03 -38.71
C MET A 652 48.58 15.32 -38.76
N SER A 653 48.55 14.01 -38.56
CA SER A 653 47.34 13.21 -38.40
C SER A 653 46.86 13.21 -36.95
N VAL A 654 45.57 13.46 -36.72
CA VAL A 654 44.93 13.39 -35.41
C VAL A 654 43.63 12.57 -35.50
N ASN A 655 43.51 11.57 -34.64
CA ASN A 655 42.32 10.73 -34.54
C ASN A 655 41.15 11.45 -33.85
N LEU A 656 39.94 11.27 -34.40
CA LEU A 656 38.72 11.85 -33.87
C LEU A 656 37.75 10.75 -33.43
N SER A 657 37.32 10.81 -32.16
CA SER A 657 36.30 9.89 -31.64
C SER A 657 34.91 10.19 -32.21
N GLY A 658 34.03 9.19 -32.24
CA GLY A 658 32.64 9.39 -32.70
C GLY A 658 31.86 10.41 -31.87
N LYS A 659 32.13 10.51 -30.56
CA LYS A 659 31.49 11.52 -29.70
C LYS A 659 31.96 12.94 -29.96
N GLN A 660 33.21 13.12 -30.41
CA GLN A 660 33.69 14.42 -30.87
C GLN A 660 33.09 14.78 -32.23
N PHE A 661 33.05 13.82 -33.15
CA PHE A 661 32.47 14.01 -34.48
C PHE A 661 30.99 14.43 -34.43
N ALA A 662 30.25 13.94 -33.43
CA ALA A 662 28.86 14.31 -33.19
C ALA A 662 28.66 15.70 -32.52
N GLN A 663 29.73 16.41 -32.14
CA GLN A 663 29.59 17.74 -31.52
C GLN A 663 29.21 18.79 -32.57
N PRO A 664 28.13 19.57 -32.36
CA PRO A 664 27.70 20.59 -33.31
C PRO A 664 28.73 21.69 -33.57
N ASP A 665 29.57 22.02 -32.59
CA ASP A 665 30.57 23.09 -32.60
C ASP A 665 31.97 22.64 -33.02
N LEU A 666 32.14 21.38 -33.46
CA LEU A 666 33.44 20.81 -33.77
C LEU A 666 34.21 21.60 -34.84
N VAL A 667 33.55 21.99 -35.93
CA VAL A 667 34.17 22.72 -37.05
C VAL A 667 34.65 24.09 -36.58
N ASP A 668 33.83 24.81 -35.82
CA ASP A 668 34.17 26.12 -35.25
C ASP A 668 35.39 26.02 -34.32
N ARG A 669 35.47 24.95 -33.52
CA ARG A 669 36.61 24.67 -32.64
C ARG A 669 37.89 24.40 -33.39
N ILE A 670 37.85 23.57 -34.45
CA ILE A 670 39.02 23.31 -35.29
C ILE A 670 39.51 24.61 -35.94
N GLN A 671 38.59 25.44 -36.43
CA GLN A 671 38.94 26.75 -37.00
C GLN A 671 39.62 27.65 -35.96
N ALA A 672 39.11 27.69 -34.73
CA ALA A 672 39.73 28.45 -33.65
C ALA A 672 41.15 27.96 -33.33
N ILE A 673 41.35 26.63 -33.19
CA ILE A 673 42.67 26.04 -32.90
C ILE A 673 43.68 26.35 -34.01
N LEU A 674 43.29 26.25 -35.29
CA LEU A 674 44.16 26.60 -36.41
C LEU A 674 44.54 28.09 -36.39
N ALA A 675 43.60 28.98 -36.07
CA ALA A 675 43.85 30.40 -35.95
C ALA A 675 44.78 30.75 -34.76
N GLU A 676 44.61 30.08 -33.63
CA GLU A 676 45.43 30.28 -32.42
C GLU A 676 46.85 29.74 -32.56
N THR A 677 47.01 28.57 -33.19
CA THR A 677 48.32 27.95 -33.40
C THR A 677 49.07 28.49 -34.62
N GLY A 678 48.36 29.13 -35.55
CA GLY A 678 48.94 29.65 -36.80
C GLY A 678 49.34 28.56 -37.79
N LEU A 679 48.87 27.32 -37.60
CA LEU A 679 49.14 26.21 -38.51
C LEU A 679 48.28 26.34 -39.79
N SER A 680 48.87 26.03 -40.94
CA SER A 680 48.10 25.91 -42.19
C SER A 680 47.12 24.74 -42.09
N ALA A 681 45.87 24.96 -42.47
CA ALA A 681 44.84 23.90 -42.45
C ALA A 681 45.23 22.68 -43.30
N GLU A 682 45.96 22.89 -44.42
CA GLU A 682 46.42 21.82 -45.31
C GLU A 682 47.46 20.88 -44.67
N SER A 683 48.08 21.32 -43.59
CA SER A 683 49.04 20.56 -42.79
C SER A 683 48.35 19.69 -41.71
N LEU A 684 47.06 19.89 -41.44
CA LEU A 684 46.29 19.07 -40.50
C LEU A 684 45.47 18.01 -41.24
N LYS A 685 45.61 16.75 -40.84
CA LYS A 685 44.77 15.63 -41.27
C LYS A 685 43.96 15.10 -40.09
N LEU A 686 42.64 15.00 -40.26
CA LEU A 686 41.75 14.40 -39.27
C LEU A 686 41.36 13.00 -39.70
N GLU A 687 41.53 12.04 -38.81
CA GLU A 687 41.28 10.62 -39.05
C GLU A 687 40.04 10.17 -38.30
N ILE A 688 39.13 9.50 -39.00
CA ILE A 688 37.84 9.05 -38.48
C ILE A 688 37.66 7.59 -38.86
N THR A 689 37.25 6.76 -37.90
CA THR A 689 37.04 5.33 -38.18
C THR A 689 35.81 5.11 -39.05
N GLU A 690 35.84 4.03 -39.85
CA GLU A 690 34.73 3.63 -40.73
C GLU A 690 33.37 3.58 -40.00
N SER A 691 33.35 3.01 -38.79
CA SER A 691 32.12 2.83 -38.01
C SER A 691 31.46 4.16 -37.60
N VAL A 692 32.25 5.21 -37.36
CA VAL A 692 31.72 6.54 -36.96
C VAL A 692 30.97 7.20 -38.11
N VAL A 693 31.47 7.06 -39.34
CA VAL A 693 30.87 7.68 -40.53
C VAL A 693 29.58 6.95 -40.96
N MET A 694 29.46 5.67 -40.64
CA MET A 694 28.33 4.82 -41.04
C MET A 694 27.10 4.91 -40.12
N ASP A 695 27.22 5.50 -38.92
CA ASP A 695 26.11 5.59 -37.95
C ASP A 695 25.00 6.57 -38.41
N ASP A 696 25.38 7.76 -38.91
CA ASP A 696 24.50 8.75 -39.54
C ASP A 696 25.16 9.38 -40.77
N VAL A 697 24.98 8.72 -41.92
CA VAL A 697 25.70 9.00 -43.16
C VAL A 697 25.45 10.42 -43.69
N GLU A 698 24.22 10.91 -43.68
CA GLU A 698 23.89 12.23 -44.26
C GLU A 698 24.39 13.37 -43.38
N SER A 699 24.28 13.23 -42.06
CA SER A 699 24.86 14.17 -41.10
C SER A 699 26.38 14.19 -41.20
N ALA A 700 27.01 13.01 -41.29
CA ALA A 700 28.45 12.88 -41.44
C ALA A 700 28.97 13.56 -42.71
N ILE A 701 28.32 13.36 -43.86
CA ILE A 701 28.67 14.06 -45.12
C ILE A 701 28.62 15.58 -44.95
N GLY A 702 27.61 16.09 -44.22
CA GLY A 702 27.48 17.51 -43.91
C GLY A 702 28.70 18.06 -43.15
N VAL A 703 29.09 17.38 -42.07
CA VAL A 703 30.25 17.77 -41.24
C VAL A 703 31.56 17.65 -42.02
N LEU A 704 31.78 16.56 -42.75
CA LEU A 704 32.99 16.36 -43.56
C LEU A 704 33.14 17.45 -44.63
N LYS A 705 32.05 17.86 -45.29
CA LYS A 705 32.09 18.98 -46.26
C LYS A 705 32.46 20.31 -45.61
N GLN A 706 31.97 20.59 -44.40
CA GLN A 706 32.34 21.79 -43.66
C GLN A 706 33.83 21.78 -43.29
N MET A 707 34.36 20.64 -42.83
CA MET A 707 35.80 20.49 -42.58
C MET A 707 36.61 20.68 -43.85
N LYS A 708 36.20 20.10 -44.99
CA LYS A 708 36.89 20.32 -46.27
C LYS A 708 36.86 21.77 -46.72
N ALA A 709 35.82 22.53 -46.39
CA ALA A 709 35.76 23.97 -46.65
C ALA A 709 36.78 24.78 -45.81
N LEU A 710 37.27 24.23 -44.69
CA LEU A 710 38.41 24.78 -43.94
C LEU A 710 39.78 24.41 -44.56
N ASN A 711 39.81 23.62 -45.64
CA ASN A 711 41.02 23.06 -46.26
C ASN A 711 41.82 22.08 -45.38
N VAL A 712 41.21 21.48 -44.35
CA VAL A 712 41.84 20.35 -43.63
C VAL A 712 41.76 19.07 -44.46
N LYS A 713 42.76 18.19 -44.30
CA LYS A 713 42.75 16.87 -44.92
C LYS A 713 41.92 15.90 -44.10
N LEU A 714 41.24 14.97 -44.75
CA LEU A 714 40.39 13.98 -44.08
C LEU A 714 40.82 12.56 -44.45
N GLY A 715 41.02 11.72 -43.44
CA GLY A 715 41.37 10.31 -43.57
C GLY A 715 40.29 9.39 -43.00
N ILE A 716 40.06 8.26 -43.67
CA ILE A 716 39.27 7.15 -43.11
C ILE A 716 40.23 6.13 -42.51
N ASP A 717 40.05 5.86 -41.23
CA ASP A 717 40.86 4.91 -40.46
C ASP A 717 40.17 3.55 -40.29
N ASP A 718 40.96 2.52 -39.97
CA ASP A 718 40.55 1.11 -39.75
C ASP A 718 39.74 0.48 -40.91
N PHE A 719 39.98 0.92 -42.16
CA PHE A 719 39.16 0.52 -43.30
C PHE A 719 39.24 -0.99 -43.61
N GLY A 720 38.06 -1.63 -43.73
CA GLY A 720 37.93 -3.05 -44.07
C GLY A 720 37.64 -3.97 -42.86
N THR A 721 37.59 -3.42 -41.65
CA THR A 721 37.19 -4.15 -40.44
C THR A 721 35.68 -4.10 -40.16
N GLY A 722 34.92 -3.28 -40.91
CA GLY A 722 33.47 -3.09 -40.81
C GLY A 722 32.65 -3.47 -42.05
N TYR A 723 31.32 -3.28 -41.98
CA TYR A 723 30.39 -3.51 -43.10
C TYR A 723 30.33 -2.30 -44.04
N SER A 724 31.34 -2.14 -44.90
CA SER A 724 31.35 -1.07 -45.91
C SER A 724 30.30 -1.28 -47.00
N SER A 725 29.35 -0.34 -47.13
CA SER A 725 28.60 -0.17 -48.37
C SER A 725 29.40 0.75 -49.29
N LEU A 726 30.13 0.15 -50.24
CA LEU A 726 30.93 0.82 -51.28
C LEU A 726 30.20 2.00 -51.96
N SER A 727 28.87 1.97 -51.97
CA SER A 727 28.02 3.04 -52.51
C SER A 727 28.22 4.39 -51.80
N TYR A 728 28.49 4.41 -50.50
CA TYR A 728 28.63 5.65 -49.73
C TYR A 728 30.06 6.19 -49.70
N LEU A 729 31.06 5.32 -49.82
CA LEU A 729 32.47 5.73 -49.84
C LEU A 729 32.76 6.74 -50.96
N SER A 730 32.13 6.57 -52.13
CA SER A 730 32.21 7.50 -53.26
C SER A 730 31.63 8.90 -53.00
N ARG A 731 30.82 9.06 -51.94
CA ARG A 731 30.16 10.32 -51.56
C ARG A 731 30.92 11.07 -50.48
N PHE A 732 31.86 10.44 -49.78
CA PHE A 732 32.62 11.07 -48.71
C PHE A 732 33.76 11.92 -49.29
N PRO A 733 33.88 13.20 -48.89
CA PRO A 733 34.93 14.08 -49.39
C PRO A 733 36.24 13.86 -48.63
N THR A 734 36.78 12.63 -48.69
CA THR A 734 38.01 12.21 -47.97
C THR A 734 39.21 12.14 -48.91
N ASP A 735 40.40 12.35 -48.37
CA ASP A 735 41.67 12.40 -49.12
C ASP A 735 42.51 11.14 -48.99
N THR A 736 42.37 10.43 -47.87
CA THR A 736 43.25 9.32 -47.53
C THR A 736 42.47 8.14 -46.99
N LEU A 737 42.87 6.94 -47.40
CA LEU A 737 42.39 5.68 -46.86
C LEU A 737 43.53 5.00 -46.09
N LYS A 738 43.32 4.68 -44.81
CA LYS A 738 44.29 3.90 -44.02
C LYS A 738 43.92 2.41 -44.06
N VAL A 739 44.89 1.57 -44.42
CA VAL A 739 44.73 0.11 -44.40
C VAL A 739 45.14 -0.41 -43.04
N ASP A 740 44.21 -1.03 -42.32
CA ASP A 740 44.45 -1.55 -40.97
C ASP A 740 45.60 -2.57 -40.94
N LYS A 741 46.36 -2.53 -39.84
CA LYS A 741 47.52 -3.39 -39.60
C LYS A 741 47.20 -4.88 -39.68
N SER A 742 45.96 -5.31 -39.40
CA SER A 742 45.59 -6.73 -39.46
C SER A 742 45.75 -7.28 -40.89
N PHE A 743 45.46 -6.48 -41.92
CA PHE A 743 45.65 -6.88 -43.31
C PHE A 743 47.11 -6.84 -43.74
N VAL A 744 47.87 -5.84 -43.26
CA VAL A 744 49.30 -5.68 -43.58
C VAL A 744 50.15 -6.78 -42.94
N GLY A 745 49.88 -7.13 -41.68
CA GLY A 745 50.57 -8.20 -40.96
C GLY A 745 50.42 -9.57 -41.61
N LEU A 746 49.28 -9.83 -42.26
CA LEU A 746 48.98 -11.08 -42.93
C LEU A 746 49.67 -11.25 -44.30
N MET A 747 50.36 -10.23 -44.82
CA MET A 747 51.03 -10.26 -46.12
C MET A 747 52.26 -11.18 -46.17
N GLU A 748 52.79 -11.61 -45.01
CA GLU A 748 54.01 -12.45 -44.91
C GLU A 748 53.73 -13.96 -44.93
N LEU A 749 52.52 -14.39 -44.54
CA LEU A 749 52.27 -15.78 -44.13
C LEU A 749 51.80 -16.75 -45.24
N GLY A 750 51.66 -16.34 -46.50
CA GLY A 750 51.27 -17.29 -47.57
C GLY A 750 50.71 -16.67 -48.85
N GLU A 751 50.55 -17.51 -49.87
CA GLU A 751 50.23 -17.18 -51.28
C GLU A 751 48.89 -16.45 -51.48
N GLY A 752 48.90 -15.38 -52.30
CA GLY A 752 47.74 -14.88 -53.06
C GLY A 752 46.71 -14.00 -52.34
N GLU A 753 46.02 -14.52 -51.33
CA GLU A 753 44.69 -14.02 -50.93
C GLU A 753 44.72 -12.73 -50.09
N ASN A 754 45.56 -12.66 -49.03
CA ASN A 754 45.64 -11.45 -48.18
C ASN A 754 46.31 -10.27 -48.89
N VAL A 755 47.27 -10.54 -49.78
CA VAL A 755 47.85 -9.52 -50.68
C VAL A 755 46.80 -9.01 -51.67
N ALA A 756 45.82 -9.84 -52.05
CA ALA A 756 44.72 -9.42 -52.91
C ALA A 756 43.77 -8.43 -52.22
N ILE A 757 43.52 -8.58 -50.91
CA ILE A 757 42.70 -7.63 -50.14
C ILE A 757 43.38 -6.25 -50.12
N VAL A 758 44.64 -6.17 -49.69
CA VAL A 758 45.39 -4.90 -49.67
C VAL A 758 45.47 -4.27 -51.06
N ARG A 759 45.74 -5.07 -52.11
CA ARG A 759 45.73 -4.59 -53.50
C ARG A 759 44.36 -4.05 -53.94
N THR A 760 43.28 -4.69 -53.52
CA THR A 760 41.91 -4.25 -53.83
C THR A 760 41.59 -2.92 -53.15
N ILE A 761 41.96 -2.78 -51.88
CA ILE A 761 41.80 -1.53 -51.12
C ILE A 761 42.58 -0.39 -51.79
N VAL A 762 43.84 -0.63 -52.17
CA VAL A 762 44.66 0.36 -52.88
C VAL A 762 44.06 0.74 -54.23
N THR A 763 43.62 -0.25 -55.01
CA THR A 763 42.98 -0.01 -56.32
C THR A 763 41.68 0.81 -56.18
N LEU A 764 40.89 0.52 -55.15
CA LEU A 764 39.66 1.24 -54.83
C LEU A 764 39.95 2.70 -54.46
N ALA A 765 40.92 2.94 -53.58
CA ALA A 765 41.31 4.28 -53.17
C ALA A 765 41.74 5.13 -54.39
N HIS A 766 42.59 4.58 -55.27
CA HIS A 766 43.01 5.27 -56.49
C HIS A 766 41.84 5.56 -57.43
N ALA A 767 40.89 4.63 -57.56
CA ALA A 767 39.68 4.83 -58.37
C ALA A 767 38.78 5.96 -57.84
N LEU A 768 38.87 6.25 -56.53
CA LEU A 768 38.17 7.35 -55.88
C LEU A 768 39.02 8.63 -55.74
N GLY A 769 40.25 8.62 -56.25
CA GLY A 769 41.18 9.76 -56.17
C GLY A 769 41.75 10.02 -54.77
N MET A 770 41.84 8.98 -53.93
CA MET A 770 42.40 9.05 -52.58
C MET A 770 43.80 8.42 -52.52
N ASP A 771 44.67 8.97 -51.67
CA ASP A 771 45.97 8.37 -51.34
C ASP A 771 45.81 7.27 -50.28
N VAL A 772 46.78 6.36 -50.17
CA VAL A 772 46.73 5.25 -49.22
C VAL A 772 47.89 5.28 -48.23
N ILE A 773 47.56 5.07 -46.95
CA ILE A 773 48.54 4.80 -45.88
C ILE A 773 48.37 3.35 -45.42
N ALA A 774 49.41 2.54 -45.52
CA ALA A 774 49.40 1.19 -44.96
C ALA A 774 49.96 1.20 -43.53
N GLU A 775 49.17 0.74 -42.56
CA GLU A 775 49.57 0.69 -41.15
C GLU A 775 50.22 -0.63 -40.74
N GLY A 776 51.00 -0.60 -39.66
CA GLY A 776 51.60 -1.81 -39.10
C GLY A 776 52.69 -2.42 -39.98
N VAL A 777 53.41 -1.60 -40.75
CA VAL A 777 54.61 -2.06 -41.47
C VAL A 777 55.72 -2.36 -40.46
N GLU A 778 56.07 -3.63 -40.33
CA GLU A 778 57.08 -4.13 -39.38
C GLU A 778 58.31 -4.72 -40.08
N THR A 779 58.20 -5.10 -41.36
CA THR A 779 59.30 -5.78 -42.08
C THR A 779 59.60 -5.18 -43.45
N ALA A 780 60.84 -5.42 -43.93
CA ALA A 780 61.26 -5.03 -45.27
C ALA A 780 60.48 -5.76 -46.38
N ALA A 781 59.97 -6.96 -46.10
CA ALA A 781 59.17 -7.73 -47.06
C ALA A 781 57.78 -7.12 -47.27
N GLN A 782 57.13 -6.68 -46.19
CA GLN A 782 55.86 -5.93 -46.26
C GLN A 782 56.05 -4.63 -47.03
N LEU A 783 57.12 -3.87 -46.72
CA LEU A 783 57.47 -2.64 -47.42
C LEU A 783 57.63 -2.85 -48.93
N ALA A 784 58.39 -3.87 -49.34
CA ALA A 784 58.62 -4.17 -50.76
C ALA A 784 57.33 -4.53 -51.49
N ARG A 785 56.41 -5.26 -50.85
CA ARG A 785 55.10 -5.61 -51.43
C ARG A 785 54.20 -4.38 -51.57
N LEU A 786 54.14 -3.52 -50.56
CA LEU A 786 53.35 -2.28 -50.61
C LEU A 786 53.85 -1.34 -51.71
N ARG A 787 55.18 -1.22 -51.88
CA ARG A 787 55.80 -0.50 -53.01
C ARG A 787 55.38 -1.08 -54.36
N ALA A 788 55.38 -2.41 -54.50
CA ALA A 788 54.98 -3.07 -55.74
C ALA A 788 53.49 -2.92 -56.08
N ILE A 789 52.63 -2.78 -55.06
CA ILE A 789 51.19 -2.54 -55.22
C ILE A 789 50.89 -1.06 -55.57
N GLY A 790 51.86 -0.17 -55.39
CA GLY A 790 51.73 1.26 -55.67
C GLY A 790 51.12 2.06 -54.53
N CYS A 791 51.22 1.59 -53.29
CA CYS A 791 50.78 2.35 -52.11
C CYS A 791 51.69 3.59 -51.89
N GLU A 792 51.10 4.75 -51.60
CA GLU A 792 51.82 6.02 -51.47
C GLU A 792 52.65 6.09 -50.19
N TYR A 793 52.07 5.65 -49.07
CA TYR A 793 52.61 5.88 -47.73
C TYR A 793 52.60 4.62 -46.86
N GLY A 794 53.58 4.49 -45.97
CA GLY A 794 53.65 3.43 -44.97
C GLY A 794 53.90 3.97 -43.58
N GLN A 795 53.27 3.33 -42.59
CA GLN A 795 53.43 3.63 -41.17
C GLN A 795 53.60 2.33 -40.38
N GLY A 796 54.51 2.31 -39.41
CA GLY A 796 54.73 1.14 -38.58
C GLY A 796 56.09 1.09 -37.91
N TYR A 797 56.32 0.05 -37.13
CA TYR A 797 57.54 -0.09 -36.30
C TYR A 797 58.81 -0.34 -37.11
N PHE A 798 58.68 -0.69 -38.40
CA PHE A 798 59.81 -0.75 -39.31
C PHE A 798 60.50 0.62 -39.46
N PHE A 799 59.72 1.71 -39.44
CA PHE A 799 60.24 3.07 -39.56
C PHE A 799 60.63 3.61 -38.19
N ALA A 800 59.64 3.74 -37.30
CA ALA A 800 59.82 4.08 -35.90
C ALA A 800 58.57 3.71 -35.08
N LYS A 801 58.79 3.44 -33.79
CA LYS A 801 57.70 3.39 -32.80
C LYS A 801 57.18 4.81 -32.52
N PRO A 802 56.00 5.00 -31.92
CA PRO A 802 55.54 6.32 -31.49
C PRO A 802 56.53 6.96 -30.49
N LEU A 803 57.12 8.09 -30.88
CA LEU A 803 58.21 8.77 -30.17
C LEU A 803 57.72 10.01 -29.41
N PRO A 804 58.31 10.37 -28.25
CA PRO A 804 58.16 11.71 -27.68
C PRO A 804 58.60 12.81 -28.66
N SER A 805 58.16 14.06 -28.43
CA SER A 805 58.49 15.23 -29.27
C SER A 805 59.98 15.37 -29.56
N ASP A 806 60.82 15.18 -28.54
CA ASP A 806 62.26 15.43 -28.61
C ASP A 806 62.96 14.37 -29.48
N GLU A 807 62.55 13.11 -29.35
CA GLU A 807 63.05 11.99 -30.16
C GLU A 807 62.55 12.07 -31.60
N ALA A 808 61.29 12.48 -31.82
CA ALA A 808 60.76 12.73 -33.16
C ALA A 808 61.51 13.88 -33.84
N THR A 809 61.86 14.93 -33.09
CA THR A 809 62.67 16.06 -33.58
C THR A 809 64.08 15.58 -34.00
N ALA A 810 64.71 14.75 -33.19
CA ALA A 810 66.01 14.16 -33.51
C ALA A 810 65.94 13.22 -34.73
N LEU A 811 64.85 12.45 -34.88
CA LEU A 811 64.62 11.59 -36.03
C LEU A 811 64.54 12.42 -37.31
N MET A 812 63.79 13.54 -37.31
CA MET A 812 63.74 14.42 -38.48
C MET A 812 65.10 15.05 -38.81
N ALA A 813 65.84 15.50 -37.79
CA ALA A 813 67.15 16.10 -37.98
C ALA A 813 68.20 15.14 -38.58
N SER A 814 68.01 13.83 -38.45
CA SER A 814 68.91 12.84 -39.04
C SER A 814 68.61 12.50 -40.51
N GLU A 815 67.52 13.06 -41.08
CA GLU A 815 67.06 12.85 -42.46
C GLU A 815 67.11 11.38 -42.92
N PRO A 816 66.49 10.44 -42.20
CA PRO A 816 66.52 9.02 -42.53
C PRO A 816 65.85 8.76 -43.90
N GLN A 817 66.42 7.82 -44.65
CA GLN A 817 65.86 7.33 -45.91
C GLN A 817 65.70 5.81 -45.86
N TRP A 818 64.47 5.32 -46.10
CA TRP A 818 64.09 3.91 -46.04
C TRP A 818 63.85 3.26 -47.41
#